data_AF-A0A9E1L7I3-F1
#
_entry.id   AF-A0A9E1L7I3-F1
#
_cell.length_a   1.000
_cell.length_b   1.000
_cell.length_c   1.000
_cell.angle_alpha   90.00
_cell.angle_beta   90.00
_cell.angle_gamma   90.00
#
_symmetry.space_group_name_H-M   'P 1'
#
loop_
_entity.id
_entity.type
_entity.pdbx_description
1 polymer ?
#
loop_
_entity_poly.entity_id
_entity_poly.type
_entity_poly.pdbx_seq_one_letter_code
_entity_poly.pdbx_strand_id
1 'polypeptide(L)'
;MTITPILLAALCTSALTGLGQEANNQRLPKEAIPKISVPSLDYSALFDADRSREIAGQAPQFAVPNSKSITPATDGIWERVDMDTQRWTLRVSCDNALSMNLGFGRYNMPSSGSMTITDESGEYRIRPFTADDNKSHGQLWTPVVPGGEATIEIVVDSDQKAYVVKGIELTSINSGYRWVHDAAERGSSESCNIDVVCPEGNAWWDEIPSVGVYTLNGYLTCTGVMMNNTDQNQTPLFLTANHCGVTNSTDSSIVVYWNHQNSYCRTPGSNDSGGNGDGNFNQFTSGSSMRATRSYSDFTLTQLSSNPNAAWGITYAGWSRASSASLGAGIHHPEAAEKRISFPDTVQGSGEYWDVNWGEGRTAPGSSGSPLFDGNHRVVGQLCCGSSYCPNDLNDYYGRSLYQSWDGNSSSSLSAWLDPAGTGAQAIDTLVPGGGGDPSGACCVGQSCTYGTEADCSAIGGTYQGDYVSCTSYPCGGAPEGACCQGEFCSIMTQAGCGSEGGSYQGDNTTCGATTCDNGGCEAGYSPDCVGTCFEDAVYTDWVGDGYCDDGSYIPSDYGYGGPEGVAIWLNCAEFNCDGGDCPDCEGGGDPTGACCFGTDCFELVEAECTANGGEWVGDNTTCGANTCGSPSTCDADVNNDGTVDVGDVLALISAWGTNDADADINGDGVVDVADLLVAIDAWGPCEGGGDPTGACCAANDCAVMTATECAGIGGDYQGNNSSCAGDPCGGGDPTGACCVGTSCTTGTEADCSAAGGTYQGNNSSCAGDPCGGGGGCEAGWTADCQGTCFPDYVYEAWVGDGYCDDGAYIPADNGCTECPAGVAIWLNCDAFDNDGGDCDGDPTGACCVGTSCTTGTEADCSAAGGTYQGNNSSCAGDP
;
A
#
# COMPACT_ATOMS: atom_id res chain seq x y z
N MET A 1 -50.93 66.35 48.14
CA MET A 1 -51.21 65.02 47.58
C MET A 1 -50.10 64.10 48.06
N THR A 2 -50.45 63.24 49.01
CA THR A 2 -50.01 61.85 49.25
C THR A 2 -48.98 61.29 48.23
N ILE A 3 -47.90 60.57 48.57
CA ILE A 3 -47.78 59.40 49.46
C ILE A 3 -46.35 59.29 50.08
N THR A 4 -46.36 58.74 51.29
CA THR A 4 -45.36 58.38 52.33
C THR A 4 -44.21 57.42 51.89
N PRO A 5 -43.06 57.37 52.63
CA PRO A 5 -41.83 56.62 52.29
C PRO A 5 -41.70 55.26 53.02
N ILE A 6 -40.78 54.38 52.59
CA ILE A 6 -40.29 53.23 53.38
C ILE A 6 -38.75 53.13 53.29
N LEU A 7 -38.20 53.04 54.50
CA LEU A 7 -36.84 52.83 54.98
C LEU A 7 -36.45 51.34 54.84
N LEU A 8 -35.19 50.98 54.55
CA LEU A 8 -34.29 50.28 55.50
C LEU A 8 -32.97 49.82 54.84
N ALA A 9 -31.91 49.96 55.62
CA ALA A 9 -30.54 49.56 55.37
C ALA A 9 -30.21 48.17 55.95
N ALA A 10 -29.15 47.54 55.42
CA ALA A 10 -28.20 46.55 56.00
C ALA A 10 -27.82 45.54 54.90
N LEU A 11 -26.56 45.38 54.48
CA LEU A 11 -25.42 44.76 55.17
C LEU A 11 -24.12 45.21 54.42
N CYS A 12 -23.11 45.84 55.03
CA CYS A 12 -21.84 45.23 55.52
C CYS A 12 -21.48 43.90 54.83
N THR A 13 -20.31 43.64 54.24
CA THR A 13 -18.92 44.01 54.61
C THR A 13 -17.98 43.45 53.54
N SER A 14 -16.75 44.00 53.48
CA SER A 14 -15.49 43.37 53.03
C SER A 14 -15.36 42.85 51.59
N ALA A 15 -14.60 43.58 50.76
CA ALA A 15 -13.33 43.10 50.18
C ALA A 15 -12.70 44.20 49.31
N LEU A 16 -11.83 45.00 49.92
CA LEU A 16 -10.76 45.74 49.25
C LEU A 16 -9.59 44.75 49.10
N THR A 17 -9.70 43.83 48.15
CA THR A 17 -8.62 42.94 47.68
C THR A 17 -9.04 42.40 46.32
N GLY A 18 -8.35 42.82 45.25
CA GLY A 18 -8.61 42.32 43.90
C GLY A 18 -8.59 43.35 42.78
N LEU A 19 -7.73 44.38 42.84
CA LEU A 19 -7.27 45.09 41.62
C LEU A 19 -5.85 44.63 41.28
N GLY A 20 -5.69 43.31 41.28
CA GLY A 20 -4.56 42.58 40.70
C GLY A 20 -5.16 41.42 39.94
N GLN A 21 -5.93 41.73 38.90
CA GLN A 21 -6.47 40.75 37.97
C GLN A 21 -5.77 40.98 36.64
N GLU A 22 -4.77 40.14 36.42
CA GLU A 22 -4.08 39.76 35.19
C GLU A 22 -4.32 40.66 33.98
N ALA A 23 -3.27 41.35 33.53
CA ALA A 23 -3.17 41.85 32.17
C ALA A 23 -3.27 40.63 31.25
N ASN A 24 -4.49 40.41 30.76
CA ASN A 24 -4.91 39.21 30.09
C ASN A 24 -4.11 39.05 28.80
N ASN A 25 -3.51 37.87 28.63
CA ASN A 25 -2.79 37.39 27.45
C ASN A 25 -3.77 37.15 26.27
N GLN A 26 -4.75 38.04 26.10
CA GLN A 26 -5.89 37.86 25.20
C GLN A 26 -5.46 38.14 23.77
N ARG A 27 -5.26 37.07 23.01
CA ARG A 27 -5.19 37.12 21.54
C ARG A 27 -6.46 37.76 20.99
N LEU A 28 -6.33 38.54 19.92
CA LEU A 28 -7.49 38.95 19.13
C LEU A 28 -8.31 37.73 18.70
N PRO A 29 -9.66 37.82 18.67
CA PRO A 29 -10.49 36.79 18.06
C PRO A 29 -10.04 36.51 16.62
N LYS A 30 -10.11 35.24 16.20
CA LYS A 30 -9.66 34.81 14.86
C LYS A 30 -10.30 35.65 13.76
N GLU A 31 -11.57 36.01 13.91
CA GLU A 31 -12.37 36.81 12.97
C GLU A 31 -11.83 38.25 12.80
N ALA A 32 -11.10 38.76 13.80
CA ALA A 32 -10.49 40.09 13.75
C ALA A 32 -9.13 40.09 13.04
N ILE A 33 -8.49 38.92 12.86
CA ILE A 33 -7.22 38.80 12.14
C ILE A 33 -7.51 38.88 10.62
N PRO A 34 -6.86 39.80 9.88
CA PRO A 34 -7.03 39.89 8.43
C PRO A 34 -6.72 38.58 7.72
N LYS A 35 -7.53 38.24 6.71
CA LYS A 35 -7.34 37.04 5.87
C LYS A 35 -7.10 37.45 4.42
N ILE A 36 -6.07 36.87 3.80
CA ILE A 36 -5.80 36.97 2.37
C ILE A 36 -6.08 35.63 1.72
N SER A 37 -7.07 35.58 0.83
CA SER A 37 -7.42 34.35 0.11
C SER A 37 -6.81 34.33 -1.30
N VAL A 38 -6.39 33.15 -1.74
CA VAL A 38 -5.96 32.88 -3.12
C VAL A 38 -7.05 32.09 -3.86
N PRO A 39 -7.03 32.06 -5.21
CA PRO A 39 -8.01 31.29 -5.97
C PRO A 39 -8.07 29.81 -5.55
N SER A 40 -9.27 29.24 -5.61
CA SER A 40 -9.49 27.81 -5.45
C SER A 40 -8.80 27.02 -6.56
N LEU A 41 -8.45 25.78 -6.26
CA LEU A 41 -7.80 24.83 -7.16
C LEU A 41 -8.82 24.23 -8.14
N ASP A 42 -8.43 24.11 -9.40
CA ASP A 42 -9.16 23.37 -10.44
C ASP A 42 -8.54 21.97 -10.57
N TYR A 43 -9.08 21.01 -9.82
CA TYR A 43 -8.52 19.65 -9.76
C TYR A 43 -8.47 18.95 -11.12
N SER A 44 -9.49 19.17 -11.96
CA SER A 44 -9.55 18.56 -13.30
C SER A 44 -8.40 19.06 -14.18
N ALA A 45 -8.22 20.38 -14.27
CA ALA A 45 -7.13 20.96 -15.02
C ALA A 45 -5.75 20.60 -14.45
N LEU A 46 -5.63 20.43 -13.13
CA LEU A 46 -4.39 20.03 -12.47
C LEU A 46 -4.02 18.59 -12.80
N PHE A 47 -4.97 17.65 -12.81
CA PHE A 47 -4.70 16.26 -13.17
C PHE A 47 -4.31 16.10 -14.64
N ASP A 48 -4.92 16.84 -15.56
CA ASP A 48 -4.50 16.89 -16.97
C ASP A 48 -3.08 17.45 -17.13
N ALA A 49 -2.75 18.50 -16.36
CA ALA A 49 -1.42 19.07 -16.34
C ALA A 49 -0.38 18.08 -15.79
N ASP A 50 -0.71 17.36 -14.72
CA ASP A 50 0.19 16.38 -14.11
C ASP A 50 0.47 15.20 -15.02
N ARG A 51 -0.55 14.67 -15.72
CA ARG A 51 -0.34 13.65 -16.77
C ARG A 51 0.61 14.14 -17.86
N SER A 52 0.48 15.40 -18.25
CA SER A 52 1.38 16.02 -19.24
C SER A 52 2.82 16.20 -18.71
N ARG A 53 2.98 16.53 -17.42
CA ARG A 53 4.29 16.63 -16.75
C ARG A 53 4.98 15.28 -16.65
N GLU A 54 4.23 14.24 -16.29
CA GLU A 54 4.70 12.86 -16.16
C GLU A 54 5.20 12.32 -17.50
N ILE A 55 4.41 12.45 -18.58
CA ILE A 55 4.82 12.08 -19.95
C ILE A 55 6.10 12.82 -20.37
N ALA A 56 6.28 14.05 -19.90
CA ALA A 56 7.48 14.85 -20.18
C ALA A 56 8.67 14.55 -19.24
N GLY A 57 8.54 13.61 -18.30
CA GLY A 57 9.58 13.26 -17.33
C GLY A 57 9.92 14.41 -16.38
N GLN A 58 8.97 15.29 -16.10
CA GLN A 58 9.18 16.43 -15.21
C GLN A 58 8.90 16.05 -13.76
N ALA A 59 9.52 16.77 -12.82
CA ALA A 59 9.25 16.60 -11.39
C ALA A 59 7.74 16.71 -11.10
N PRO A 60 7.18 15.84 -10.24
CA PRO A 60 5.77 15.92 -9.87
C PRO A 60 5.48 17.24 -9.14
N GLN A 61 4.26 17.72 -9.35
CA GLN A 61 3.74 18.93 -8.71
C GLN A 61 2.73 18.53 -7.64
N PHE A 62 2.82 19.16 -6.46
CA PHE A 62 1.92 18.87 -5.33
C PHE A 62 1.10 20.10 -4.88
N ALA A 63 1.49 21.29 -5.32
CA ALA A 63 0.81 22.55 -4.98
C ALA A 63 0.73 23.51 -6.17
N VAL A 64 -0.09 24.54 -6.06
CA VAL A 64 -0.17 25.65 -7.01
C VAL A 64 0.39 26.91 -6.34
N PRO A 65 1.49 27.49 -6.86
CA PRO A 65 2.08 28.69 -6.28
C PRO A 65 1.30 29.93 -6.67
N ASN A 66 0.95 30.77 -5.68
CA ASN A 66 0.32 32.06 -5.90
C ASN A 66 1.27 33.18 -5.49
N SER A 67 1.82 33.90 -6.49
CA SER A 67 2.70 35.04 -6.26
C SER A 67 1.97 36.19 -5.57
N LYS A 68 2.58 36.74 -4.52
CA LYS A 68 2.08 37.87 -3.73
C LYS A 68 3.23 38.82 -3.37
N SER A 69 2.89 39.97 -2.79
CA SER A 69 3.85 40.83 -2.08
C SER A 69 3.13 41.32 -0.84
N ILE A 70 3.31 40.58 0.25
CA ILE A 70 2.63 40.79 1.53
C ILE A 70 3.70 41.19 2.55
N THR A 71 3.49 42.30 3.24
CA THR A 71 4.45 42.80 4.22
C THR A 71 3.78 43.17 5.54
N PRO A 72 4.45 43.05 6.69
CA PRO A 72 3.91 43.57 7.96
C PRO A 72 3.71 45.09 7.98
N ALA A 73 4.15 45.83 6.96
CA ALA A 73 3.92 47.27 6.82
C ALA A 73 2.51 47.59 6.30
N THR A 74 1.99 46.74 5.42
CA THR A 74 0.78 46.97 4.61
C THR A 74 -0.34 45.98 4.91
N ASP A 75 0.01 44.80 5.39
CA ASP A 75 -0.88 43.66 5.54
C ASP A 75 -0.87 43.14 6.99
N GLY A 76 -1.86 42.31 7.32
CA GLY A 76 -2.04 41.77 8.66
C GLY A 76 -2.39 42.84 9.70
N ILE A 77 -2.31 42.47 10.97
CA ILE A 77 -2.61 43.37 12.09
C ILE A 77 -1.51 43.34 13.12
N TRP A 78 -1.13 44.51 13.63
CA TRP A 78 -0.22 44.64 14.77
C TRP A 78 -1.00 44.89 16.05
N GLU A 79 -0.71 44.10 17.08
CA GLU A 79 -1.18 44.30 18.44
C GLU A 79 -0.02 44.50 19.42
N ARG A 80 -0.30 45.24 20.50
CA ARG A 80 0.62 45.37 21.61
C ARG A 80 0.27 44.29 22.63
N VAL A 81 1.16 43.32 22.81
CA VAL A 81 0.98 42.24 23.80
C VAL A 81 1.19 42.79 25.21
N ASP A 82 2.26 43.57 25.40
CA ASP A 82 2.57 44.31 26.64
C ASP A 82 3.37 45.58 26.30
N MET A 83 3.96 46.27 27.29
CA MET A 83 4.71 47.52 27.04
C MET A 83 5.95 47.33 26.15
N ASP A 84 6.55 46.15 26.19
CA ASP A 84 7.83 45.83 25.57
C ASP A 84 7.66 44.90 24.37
N THR A 85 6.51 44.23 24.21
CA THR A 85 6.28 43.22 23.16
C THR A 85 5.21 43.65 22.14
N GLN A 86 5.50 43.43 20.86
CA GLN A 86 4.56 43.57 19.74
C GLN A 86 4.30 42.22 19.09
N ARG A 87 3.08 42.04 18.58
CA ARG A 87 2.73 40.88 17.75
C ARG A 87 2.10 41.34 16.45
N TRP A 88 2.49 40.69 15.35
CA TRP A 88 1.84 40.80 14.06
C TRP A 88 1.19 39.48 13.69
N THR A 89 -0.03 39.51 13.17
CA THR A 89 -0.74 38.29 12.75
C THR A 89 -1.43 38.48 11.40
N LEU A 90 -1.40 37.44 10.56
CA LEU A 90 -2.07 37.37 9.26
C LEU A 90 -2.56 35.95 9.00
N ARG A 91 -3.75 35.81 8.40
CA ARG A 91 -4.24 34.53 7.88
C ARG A 91 -4.15 34.50 6.36
N VAL A 92 -3.81 33.35 5.81
CA VAL A 92 -3.82 33.08 4.37
C VAL A 92 -4.64 31.84 4.09
N SER A 93 -5.43 31.82 3.01
CA SER A 93 -6.30 30.68 2.72
C SER A 93 -6.49 30.37 1.23
N CYS A 94 -6.84 29.12 0.95
CA CYS A 94 -7.35 28.59 -0.30
C CYS A 94 -8.47 27.60 0.04
N ASP A 95 -9.70 27.86 -0.40
CA ASP A 95 -10.90 27.23 0.17
C ASP A 95 -10.97 25.70 -0.01
N ASN A 96 -10.34 25.17 -1.06
CA ASN A 96 -10.32 23.73 -1.39
C ASN A 96 -8.92 23.13 -1.48
N ALA A 97 -7.93 23.77 -0.83
CA ALA A 97 -6.58 23.21 -0.71
C ALA A 97 -6.52 22.16 0.41
N LEU A 98 -5.76 21.08 0.17
CA LEU A 98 -5.50 20.04 1.16
C LEU A 98 -4.39 20.45 2.14
N SER A 99 -3.47 21.29 1.68
CA SER A 99 -2.38 21.81 2.48
C SER A 99 -1.94 23.19 2.00
N MET A 100 -1.17 23.89 2.82
CA MET A 100 -0.61 25.19 2.53
C MET A 100 0.89 25.20 2.85
N ASN A 101 1.69 25.86 2.02
CA ASN A 101 3.06 26.22 2.40
C ASN A 101 3.41 27.61 1.85
N LEU A 102 4.45 28.23 2.42
CA LEU A 102 4.73 29.65 2.25
C LEU A 102 6.18 29.89 1.79
N GLY A 103 6.33 30.83 0.87
CA GLY A 103 7.63 31.31 0.39
C GLY A 103 7.85 32.77 0.74
N PHE A 104 8.82 33.05 1.59
CA PHE A 104 9.26 34.41 1.93
C PHE A 104 10.48 34.77 1.08
N GLY A 105 10.29 35.58 0.05
CA GLY A 105 11.38 36.14 -0.76
C GLY A 105 12.27 37.11 0.01
N ARG A 106 11.83 37.55 1.20
CA ARG A 106 12.64 38.31 2.16
C ARG A 106 12.37 37.81 3.57
N TYR A 107 13.40 37.26 4.20
CA TYR A 107 13.40 36.87 5.60
C TYR A 107 14.68 37.38 6.27
N ASN A 108 14.51 38.34 7.18
CA ASN A 108 15.56 38.86 8.05
C ASN A 108 14.94 39.21 9.41
N MET A 109 14.86 38.21 10.28
CA MET A 109 14.28 38.32 11.62
C MET A 109 15.29 38.95 12.58
N PRO A 110 14.91 39.98 13.37
CA PRO A 110 15.79 40.53 14.40
C PRO A 110 15.92 39.56 15.60
N SER A 111 16.89 39.80 16.48
CA SER A 111 17.24 38.86 17.56
C SER A 111 16.12 38.56 18.56
N SER A 112 15.17 39.49 18.77
CA SER A 112 13.98 39.26 19.62
C SER A 112 12.79 38.66 18.86
N GLY A 113 12.89 38.56 17.53
CA GLY A 113 11.79 38.17 16.67
C GLY A 113 11.63 36.65 16.58
N SER A 114 10.38 36.20 16.60
CA SER A 114 10.00 34.80 16.42
C SER A 114 8.73 34.72 15.59
N MET A 115 8.77 33.96 14.48
CA MET A 115 7.62 33.70 13.61
C MET A 115 7.10 32.27 13.85
N THR A 116 5.81 32.12 14.13
CA THR A 116 5.12 30.83 14.22
C THR A 116 4.10 30.72 13.08
N ILE A 117 3.98 29.54 12.49
CA ILE A 117 2.98 29.23 11.47
C ILE A 117 2.18 28.03 11.94
N THR A 118 0.85 28.16 11.92
CA THR A 118 -0.08 27.12 12.33
C THR A 118 -1.13 26.85 11.27
N ASP A 119 -1.78 25.70 11.39
CA ASP A 119 -3.01 25.39 10.66
C ASP A 119 -4.20 26.24 11.14
N GLU A 120 -5.38 25.89 10.64
CA GLU A 120 -6.63 26.58 10.96
C GLU A 120 -7.03 26.43 12.44
N SER A 121 -6.81 25.24 13.02
CA SER A 121 -7.17 24.89 14.40
C SER A 121 -6.17 25.45 15.41
N GLY A 122 -4.91 25.64 15.00
CA GLY A 122 -3.79 25.97 15.87
C GLY A 122 -3.18 24.75 16.56
N GLU A 123 -3.65 23.53 16.27
CA GLU A 123 -3.11 22.28 16.81
C GLU A 123 -1.78 21.95 16.12
N TYR A 124 -1.79 21.91 14.78
CA TYR A 124 -0.57 21.74 14.01
C TYR A 124 0.21 23.06 13.96
N ARG A 125 1.49 22.99 14.33
CA ARG A 125 2.39 24.14 14.30
C ARG A 125 3.75 23.73 13.79
N ILE A 126 4.29 24.52 12.88
CA ILE A 126 5.71 24.45 12.54
C ILE A 126 6.49 25.04 13.71
N ARG A 127 7.69 24.52 13.98
CA ARG A 127 8.60 25.15 14.96
C ARG A 127 8.76 26.65 14.66
N PRO A 128 9.04 27.48 15.67
CA PRO A 128 9.27 28.89 15.41
C PRO A 128 10.49 29.13 14.50
N PHE A 129 10.38 30.12 13.62
CA PHE A 129 11.47 30.66 12.82
C PHE A 129 12.02 31.92 13.48
N THR A 130 13.34 31.97 13.69
CA THR A 130 13.99 33.06 14.45
C THR A 130 15.15 33.68 13.65
N ALA A 131 15.93 34.56 14.29
CA ALA A 131 17.16 35.09 13.70
C ALA A 131 18.17 34.01 13.26
N ASP A 132 18.11 32.80 13.84
CA ASP A 132 18.96 31.66 13.45
C ASP A 132 18.58 31.08 12.07
N ASP A 133 17.36 31.37 11.59
CA ASP A 133 16.87 31.00 10.27
C ASP A 133 17.21 32.05 9.20
N ASN A 134 17.91 33.13 9.55
CA ASN A 134 18.40 34.12 8.58
C ASN A 134 19.53 33.53 7.72
N LYS A 135 19.19 33.05 6.53
CA LYS A 135 20.16 32.50 5.58
C LYS A 135 20.78 33.60 4.71
N SER A 136 21.97 33.37 4.19
CA SER A 136 22.71 34.35 3.36
C SER A 136 21.98 34.73 2.07
N HIS A 137 21.14 33.85 1.54
CA HIS A 137 20.28 34.12 0.37
C HIS A 137 19.04 34.97 0.71
N GLY A 138 18.75 35.20 2.01
CA GLY A 138 17.70 36.11 2.46
C GLY A 138 16.26 35.63 2.23
N GLN A 139 16.07 34.34 1.93
CA GLN A 139 14.75 33.72 1.72
C GLN A 139 14.46 32.72 2.83
N LEU A 140 13.18 32.46 3.08
CA LEU A 140 12.70 31.36 3.93
C LEU A 140 11.55 30.65 3.24
N TRP A 141 11.63 29.33 3.15
CA TRP A 141 10.56 28.48 2.62
C TRP A 141 10.13 27.49 3.71
N THR A 142 8.82 27.33 3.86
CA THR A 142 8.26 26.63 5.02
C THR A 142 7.89 25.19 4.68
N PRO A 143 7.87 24.31 5.70
CA PRO A 143 7.12 23.07 5.64
C PRO A 143 5.65 23.26 5.24
N VAL A 144 5.03 22.16 4.85
CA VAL A 144 3.58 22.06 4.64
C VAL A 144 2.83 22.15 5.97
N VAL A 145 1.67 22.80 5.89
CA VAL A 145 0.68 22.94 6.94
C VAL A 145 -0.60 22.29 6.41
N PRO A 146 -1.23 21.37 7.16
CA PRO A 146 -2.45 20.71 6.71
C PRO A 146 -3.63 21.69 6.66
N GLY A 147 -4.56 21.43 5.74
CA GLY A 147 -5.77 22.22 5.52
C GLY A 147 -5.57 23.44 4.62
N GLY A 148 -6.69 24.10 4.31
CA GLY A 148 -6.76 25.23 3.38
C GLY A 148 -6.50 26.61 3.99
N GLU A 149 -6.12 26.70 5.27
CA GLU A 149 -5.83 27.99 5.94
C GLU A 149 -4.57 27.86 6.82
N ALA A 150 -3.68 28.86 6.73
CA ALA A 150 -2.51 28.98 7.59
C ALA A 150 -2.49 30.34 8.29
N THR A 151 -2.13 30.34 9.58
CA THR A 151 -1.96 31.57 10.36
C THR A 151 -0.48 31.85 10.59
N ILE A 152 -0.04 33.04 10.21
CA ILE A 152 1.32 33.53 10.42
C ILE A 152 1.30 34.52 11.58
N GLU A 153 2.09 34.24 12.62
CA GLU A 153 2.24 35.10 13.79
C GLU A 153 3.72 35.47 13.97
N ILE A 154 4.03 36.74 14.17
CA ILE A 154 5.38 37.22 14.53
C ILE A 154 5.30 37.95 15.85
N VAL A 155 6.07 37.51 16.84
CA VAL A 155 6.27 38.22 18.13
C VAL A 155 7.67 38.82 18.14
N VAL A 156 7.79 40.07 18.59
CA VAL A 156 9.05 40.83 18.59
C VAL A 156 9.04 41.92 19.66
N ASP A 157 10.22 42.32 20.15
CA ASP A 157 10.35 43.50 21.00
C ASP A 157 9.90 44.78 20.28
N SER A 158 9.28 45.68 21.02
CA SER A 158 8.61 46.89 20.51
C SER A 158 9.58 47.84 19.83
N ASP A 159 10.84 47.91 20.29
CA ASP A 159 11.90 48.71 19.67
C ASP A 159 12.46 48.06 18.39
N GLN A 160 12.26 46.75 18.20
CA GLN A 160 12.68 45.99 17.03
C GLN A 160 11.60 45.79 15.97
N LYS A 161 10.34 46.22 16.21
CA LYS A 161 9.24 46.18 15.23
C LYS A 161 9.61 46.71 13.84
N ALA A 162 10.37 47.81 13.77
CA ALA A 162 10.77 48.41 12.50
C ALA A 162 11.69 47.51 11.65
N TYR A 163 12.40 46.56 12.26
CA TYR A 163 13.20 45.57 11.53
C TYR A 163 12.31 44.51 10.89
N VAL A 164 11.29 44.00 11.62
CA VAL A 164 10.31 43.04 11.06
C VAL A 164 9.57 43.65 9.86
N VAL A 165 9.09 44.89 10.00
CA VAL A 165 8.38 45.64 8.94
C VAL A 165 9.21 45.77 7.65
N LYS A 166 10.55 45.80 7.75
CA LYS A 166 11.46 45.91 6.60
C LYS A 166 12.05 44.58 6.15
N GLY A 167 12.13 43.61 7.06
CA GLY A 167 12.87 42.37 6.92
C GLY A 167 12.02 41.19 6.44
N ILE A 168 10.69 41.30 6.48
CA ILE A 168 9.78 40.21 6.13
C ILE A 168 8.93 40.60 4.92
N GLU A 169 8.94 39.74 3.90
CA GLU A 169 8.05 39.81 2.74
C GLU A 169 7.65 38.39 2.32
N LEU A 170 6.35 38.10 2.40
CA LEU A 170 5.77 36.87 1.88
C LEU A 170 5.50 37.06 0.39
N THR A 171 6.12 36.21 -0.43
CA THR A 171 6.09 36.31 -1.91
C THR A 171 5.34 35.17 -2.58
N SER A 172 5.12 34.05 -1.89
CA SER A 172 4.36 32.92 -2.41
C SER A 172 3.45 32.31 -1.36
N ILE A 173 2.18 32.11 -1.73
CA ILE A 173 1.22 31.28 -0.99
C ILE A 173 0.93 30.07 -1.87
N ASN A 174 1.32 28.89 -1.43
CA ASN A 174 1.26 27.67 -2.24
C ASN A 174 0.14 26.77 -1.72
N SER A 175 -0.81 26.46 -2.59
CA SER A 175 -2.01 25.69 -2.28
C SER A 175 -1.84 24.24 -2.73
N GLY A 176 -1.71 23.31 -1.79
CA GLY A 176 -1.53 21.88 -2.03
C GLY A 176 -2.82 21.18 -2.44
N TYR A 177 -2.71 20.23 -3.38
CA TYR A 177 -3.84 19.42 -3.88
C TYR A 177 -3.59 17.90 -3.80
N ARG A 178 -2.42 17.49 -3.30
CA ARG A 178 -1.99 16.09 -3.10
C ARG A 178 -0.79 16.01 -2.13
N TRP A 179 -0.44 14.79 -1.70
CA TRP A 179 0.83 14.42 -1.03
C TRP A 179 1.11 15.06 0.33
N VAL A 180 0.08 15.48 1.05
CA VAL A 180 0.23 15.91 2.44
C VAL A 180 -0.88 15.25 3.26
N HIS A 181 -0.46 14.34 4.14
CA HIS A 181 -1.07 13.94 5.42
C HIS A 181 -2.53 14.38 5.66
N ASP A 182 -3.41 13.40 5.95
CA ASP A 182 -4.79 13.55 6.44
C ASP A 182 -5.85 14.14 5.49
N ALA A 183 -5.78 13.79 4.21
CA ALA A 183 -7.02 13.62 3.44
C ALA A 183 -7.10 12.14 3.07
N ALA A 184 -8.24 11.49 3.35
CA ALA A 184 -8.46 10.05 3.37
C ALA A 184 -8.09 9.24 2.09
N GLU A 185 -7.40 9.83 1.11
CA GLU A 185 -7.19 9.23 -0.22
C GLU A 185 -5.88 9.62 -0.95
N ARG A 186 -4.93 10.39 -0.37
CA ARG A 186 -3.85 11.02 -1.20
C ARG A 186 -2.43 11.13 -0.60
N GLY A 187 -2.11 10.31 0.40
CA GLY A 187 -0.78 10.20 1.01
C GLY A 187 -0.22 8.78 0.90
N SER A 188 -0.47 8.09 -0.22
CA SER A 188 -0.10 6.69 -0.41
C SER A 188 0.83 6.50 -1.60
N SER A 189 1.56 5.38 -1.58
CA SER A 189 2.29 4.85 -2.72
C SER A 189 1.69 3.50 -3.09
N GLU A 190 2.03 2.96 -4.26
CA GLU A 190 1.57 1.62 -4.65
C GLU A 190 1.97 0.54 -3.64
N SER A 191 1.14 -0.49 -3.48
CA SER A 191 1.20 -1.45 -2.36
C SER A 191 2.44 -2.36 -2.35
N CYS A 192 3.03 -2.68 -3.50
CA CYS A 192 4.19 -3.57 -3.57
C CYS A 192 5.47 -2.97 -2.98
N ASN A 193 5.48 -1.65 -2.72
CA ASN A 193 6.63 -1.01 -2.10
C ASN A 193 6.81 -1.46 -0.65
N ILE A 194 8.07 -1.53 -0.21
CA ILE A 194 8.44 -2.05 1.11
C ILE A 194 8.77 -0.87 2.02
N ASP A 195 8.07 -0.73 3.16
CA ASP A 195 8.44 0.28 4.16
C ASP A 195 9.85 0.04 4.69
N VAL A 196 10.64 1.09 4.87
CA VAL A 196 12.03 0.97 5.37
C VAL A 196 12.15 0.35 6.77
N VAL A 197 11.05 0.32 7.54
CA VAL A 197 10.97 -0.31 8.87
C VAL A 197 10.72 -1.82 8.81
N CYS A 198 10.45 -2.37 7.62
CA CYS A 198 10.31 -3.80 7.41
C CYS A 198 11.66 -4.55 7.56
N PRO A 199 11.64 -5.87 7.82
CA PRO A 199 12.85 -6.66 8.05
C PRO A 199 13.92 -6.53 6.94
N GLU A 200 13.50 -6.30 5.70
CA GLU A 200 14.37 -6.09 4.53
C GLU A 200 15.24 -4.82 4.70
N GLY A 201 14.74 -3.82 5.43
CA GLY A 201 15.46 -2.58 5.75
C GLY A 201 16.51 -2.72 6.87
N ASN A 202 16.54 -3.82 7.62
CA ASN A 202 17.37 -3.96 8.82
C ASN A 202 18.87 -3.74 8.57
N ALA A 203 19.39 -4.18 7.42
CA ALA A 203 20.79 -4.00 7.07
C ALA A 203 21.16 -2.53 6.72
N TRP A 204 20.17 -1.67 6.50
CA TRP A 204 20.32 -0.36 5.86
C TRP A 204 20.11 0.82 6.82
N TRP A 205 20.09 0.60 8.13
CA TRP A 205 19.80 1.65 9.12
C TRP A 205 20.83 2.79 9.15
N ASP A 206 22.05 2.57 8.65
CA ASP A 206 23.02 3.63 8.47
C ASP A 206 22.70 4.52 7.25
N GLU A 207 22.09 3.95 6.21
CA GLU A 207 21.78 4.66 4.96
C GLU A 207 20.37 5.28 4.94
N ILE A 208 19.37 4.61 5.53
CA ILE A 208 17.97 5.06 5.56
C ILE A 208 17.83 6.53 6.03
N PRO A 209 18.49 6.98 7.12
CA PRO A 209 18.37 8.37 7.60
C PRO A 209 18.99 9.41 6.65
N SER A 210 19.88 9.01 5.74
CA SER A 210 20.51 9.94 4.78
C SER A 210 19.54 10.40 3.68
N VAL A 211 18.45 9.67 3.45
CA VAL A 211 17.47 9.94 2.41
C VAL A 211 16.33 10.81 2.94
N GLY A 212 15.93 11.81 2.15
CA GLY A 212 14.79 12.67 2.46
C GLY A 212 14.01 13.09 1.22
N VAL A 213 12.69 13.18 1.36
CA VAL A 213 11.80 13.85 0.41
C VAL A 213 11.93 15.36 0.59
N TYR A 214 11.86 16.13 -0.50
CA TYR A 214 11.95 17.58 -0.40
C TYR A 214 10.98 18.29 -1.33
N THR A 215 10.58 19.49 -0.94
CA THR A 215 9.85 20.40 -1.80
C THR A 215 10.76 21.45 -2.40
N LEU A 216 10.44 21.90 -3.61
CA LEU A 216 11.14 22.94 -4.35
C LEU A 216 10.15 23.98 -4.86
N ASN A 217 10.50 25.25 -4.68
CA ASN A 217 9.64 26.43 -4.89
C ASN A 217 8.29 26.32 -4.17
N GLY A 218 8.18 25.42 -3.18
CA GLY A 218 6.93 25.12 -2.47
C GLY A 218 5.85 24.44 -3.31
N TYR A 219 6.17 23.91 -4.50
CA TYR A 219 5.17 23.24 -5.35
C TYR A 219 5.65 22.01 -6.12
N LEU A 220 6.95 21.83 -6.32
CA LEU A 220 7.53 20.60 -6.87
C LEU A 220 8.04 19.71 -5.73
N THR A 221 8.10 18.41 -5.97
CA THR A 221 8.65 17.44 -5.01
C THR A 221 9.54 16.41 -5.70
N CYS A 222 10.54 15.92 -4.99
CA CYS A 222 11.49 14.89 -5.40
C CYS A 222 12.15 14.27 -4.15
N THR A 223 13.01 13.28 -4.36
CA THR A 223 13.85 12.67 -3.32
C THR A 223 15.32 13.08 -3.48
N GLY A 224 16.09 13.03 -2.40
CA GLY A 224 17.55 13.12 -2.46
C GLY A 224 18.23 12.48 -1.26
N VAL A 225 19.56 12.54 -1.25
CA VAL A 225 20.42 11.87 -0.27
C VAL A 225 21.53 12.78 0.24
N MET A 226 21.78 12.75 1.55
CA MET A 226 22.94 13.38 2.19
C MET A 226 24.22 12.62 1.84
N MET A 227 25.24 13.31 1.34
CA MET A 227 26.47 12.72 0.85
C MET A 227 27.65 13.01 1.77
N ASN A 228 28.44 11.98 2.09
CA ASN A 228 29.72 12.12 2.76
C ASN A 228 30.79 12.68 1.80
N ASN A 229 31.88 13.21 2.37
CA ASN A 229 33.06 13.63 1.62
C ASN A 229 34.34 13.13 2.30
N THR A 230 35.48 13.23 1.61
CA THR A 230 36.76 12.69 2.12
C THR A 230 37.31 13.40 3.35
N ASP A 231 36.80 14.59 3.69
CA ASP A 231 37.11 15.28 4.95
C ASP A 231 36.30 14.75 6.14
N GLN A 232 35.23 13.95 5.89
CA GLN A 232 34.30 13.43 6.90
C GLN A 232 33.79 14.51 7.87
N ASN A 233 33.49 15.69 7.33
CA ASN A 233 33.26 16.90 8.12
C ASN A 233 31.78 17.29 8.27
N GLN A 234 30.86 16.39 7.88
CA GLN A 234 29.41 16.60 7.95
C GLN A 234 28.93 17.84 7.15
N THR A 235 29.68 18.27 6.13
CA THR A 235 29.19 19.30 5.19
C THR A 235 27.89 18.79 4.55
N PRO A 236 26.77 19.53 4.60
CA PRO A 236 25.45 19.01 4.25
C PRO A 236 25.24 19.04 2.73
N LEU A 237 26.02 18.23 2.02
CA LEU A 237 25.92 18.01 0.59
C LEU A 237 24.74 17.08 0.35
N PHE A 238 23.81 17.48 -0.52
CA PHE A 238 22.59 16.76 -0.81
C PHE A 238 22.51 16.53 -2.33
N LEU A 239 22.51 15.26 -2.73
CA LEU A 239 22.44 14.82 -4.12
C LEU A 239 20.97 14.55 -4.50
N THR A 240 20.58 15.02 -5.67
CA THR A 240 19.27 14.77 -6.29
C THR A 240 19.42 14.81 -7.81
N ALA A 241 18.31 14.77 -8.56
CA ALA A 241 18.32 14.76 -10.01
C ALA A 241 18.38 16.18 -10.64
N ASN A 242 18.86 16.27 -11.88
CA ASN A 242 18.86 17.55 -12.63
C ASN A 242 17.44 17.92 -13.09
N HIS A 243 16.66 16.95 -13.56
CA HIS A 243 15.28 17.17 -14.01
C HIS A 243 14.33 17.62 -12.88
N CYS A 244 14.70 17.42 -11.60
CA CYS A 244 13.97 17.96 -10.45
C CYS A 244 13.94 19.51 -10.40
N GLY A 245 14.79 20.19 -11.19
CA GLY A 245 14.71 21.63 -11.39
C GLY A 245 15.44 22.48 -10.35
N VAL A 246 16.35 21.87 -9.58
CA VAL A 246 17.26 22.60 -8.68
C VAL A 246 18.26 23.39 -9.52
N THR A 247 18.23 24.71 -9.37
CA THR A 247 19.06 25.68 -10.10
C THR A 247 19.57 26.75 -9.14
N ASN A 248 20.53 27.59 -9.57
CA ASN A 248 20.96 28.75 -8.80
C ASN A 248 19.85 29.76 -8.45
N SER A 249 18.68 29.67 -9.10
CA SER A 249 17.53 30.53 -8.81
C SER A 249 16.46 29.87 -7.94
N THR A 250 16.48 28.54 -7.80
CA THR A 250 15.46 27.76 -7.10
C THR A 250 16.01 27.05 -5.86
N ASP A 251 17.32 26.83 -5.76
CA ASP A 251 18.01 26.14 -4.66
C ASP A 251 17.64 26.63 -3.25
N SER A 252 17.51 27.95 -3.07
CA SER A 252 17.13 28.57 -1.80
C SER A 252 15.74 28.18 -1.29
N SER A 253 14.91 27.57 -2.14
CA SER A 253 13.55 27.13 -1.83
C SER A 253 13.40 25.68 -1.39
N ILE A 254 14.49 24.93 -1.35
CA ILE A 254 14.46 23.55 -0.88
C ILE A 254 14.00 23.49 0.58
N VAL A 255 13.03 22.62 0.86
CA VAL A 255 12.68 22.17 2.20
C VAL A 255 12.75 20.65 2.21
N VAL A 256 13.75 20.08 2.87
CA VAL A 256 13.91 18.62 3.01
C VAL A 256 13.21 18.15 4.27
N TYR A 257 12.42 17.09 4.17
CA TYR A 257 11.82 16.37 5.27
C TYR A 257 12.61 15.11 5.55
N TRP A 258 12.98 14.94 6.82
CA TRP A 258 13.75 13.81 7.29
C TRP A 258 12.86 12.85 8.06
N ASN A 259 13.26 11.59 8.09
CA ASN A 259 12.59 10.54 8.87
C ASN A 259 11.06 10.46 8.62
N HIS A 260 10.63 10.80 7.40
CA HIS A 260 9.26 10.64 6.95
C HIS A 260 9.07 9.20 6.43
N GLN A 261 8.73 8.29 7.32
CA GLN A 261 8.45 6.90 7.01
C GLN A 261 7.31 6.38 7.88
N ASN A 262 6.69 5.28 7.47
CA ASN A 262 5.67 4.61 8.27
C ASN A 262 6.27 4.11 9.59
N SER A 263 5.48 4.12 10.67
CA SER A 263 5.93 3.78 12.02
C SER A 263 6.06 2.27 12.25
N TYR A 264 5.39 1.47 11.43
CA TYR A 264 5.41 0.00 11.44
C TYR A 264 5.55 -0.56 10.03
N CYS A 265 5.97 -1.82 9.92
CA CYS A 265 6.07 -2.51 8.65
C CYS A 265 4.68 -2.91 8.15
N ARG A 266 4.23 -2.30 7.05
CA ARG A 266 3.01 -2.74 6.35
C ARG A 266 3.38 -3.85 5.38
N THR A 267 2.57 -4.90 5.34
CA THR A 267 2.82 -6.07 4.49
C THR A 267 2.88 -5.65 3.01
N PRO A 268 4.02 -5.84 2.30
CA PRO A 268 4.11 -5.52 0.89
C PRO A 268 3.02 -6.21 0.06
N GLY A 269 2.44 -5.49 -0.89
CA GLY A 269 1.32 -5.94 -1.72
C GLY A 269 -0.07 -5.80 -1.07
N SER A 270 -0.15 -5.57 0.25
CA SER A 270 -1.43 -5.39 0.94
C SER A 270 -2.08 -4.02 0.71
N ASN A 271 -3.39 -3.93 0.94
CA ASN A 271 -4.11 -2.66 0.94
C ASN A 271 -3.54 -1.66 1.96
N ASP A 272 -3.02 -2.14 3.09
CA ASP A 272 -2.38 -1.28 4.09
C ASP A 272 -1.11 -0.62 3.52
N SER A 273 -0.24 -1.40 2.88
CA SER A 273 0.95 -0.84 2.21
C SER A 273 0.59 0.12 1.07
N GLY A 274 -0.53 -0.13 0.37
CA GLY A 274 -1.09 0.77 -0.65
C GLY A 274 -1.87 1.96 -0.10
N GLY A 275 -2.10 2.00 1.21
CA GLY A 275 -2.89 3.01 1.90
C GLY A 275 -2.04 4.19 2.37
N ASN A 276 -2.71 5.17 2.99
CA ASN A 276 -2.03 6.31 3.61
C ASN A 276 -1.15 5.81 4.77
N GLY A 277 0.10 6.27 4.83
CA GLY A 277 0.96 6.02 5.98
C GLY A 277 0.77 7.05 7.11
N ASP A 278 1.53 6.86 8.19
CA ASP A 278 1.54 7.71 9.38
C ASP A 278 2.84 8.52 9.55
N GLY A 279 3.59 8.71 8.45
CA GLY A 279 4.90 9.34 8.47
C GLY A 279 4.85 10.83 8.83
N ASN A 280 5.75 11.26 9.72
CA ASN A 280 5.76 12.64 10.21
C ASN A 280 6.56 13.61 9.30
N PHE A 281 6.09 14.84 9.17
CA PHE A 281 6.75 15.95 8.44
C PHE A 281 7.44 17.00 9.35
N ASN A 282 7.54 16.73 10.66
CA ASN A 282 8.03 17.72 11.64
C ASN A 282 9.56 17.87 11.71
N GLN A 283 10.33 16.98 11.06
CA GLN A 283 11.80 17.07 10.99
C GLN A 283 12.21 17.59 9.63
N PHE A 284 12.76 18.80 9.57
CA PHE A 284 13.05 19.44 8.29
C PHE A 284 14.25 20.38 8.31
N THR A 285 14.89 20.54 7.14
CA THR A 285 15.92 21.55 6.87
C THR A 285 15.47 22.42 5.69
N SER A 286 15.62 23.75 5.81
CA SER A 286 15.19 24.70 4.78
C SER A 286 16.35 25.54 4.23
N GLY A 287 16.32 25.75 2.92
CA GLY A 287 17.28 26.51 2.13
C GLY A 287 18.49 25.70 1.71
N SER A 288 19.00 25.98 0.51
CA SER A 288 20.24 25.38 0.00
C SER A 288 20.97 26.33 -0.95
N SER A 289 22.14 25.91 -1.43
CA SER A 289 22.89 26.55 -2.51
C SER A 289 23.43 25.50 -3.46
N MET A 290 23.05 25.57 -4.73
CA MET A 290 23.48 24.63 -5.76
C MET A 290 25.00 24.66 -5.90
N ARG A 291 25.62 23.48 -5.96
CA ARG A 291 27.06 23.29 -6.05
C ARG A 291 27.49 22.83 -7.43
N ALA A 292 26.86 21.78 -7.93
CA ALA A 292 27.14 21.23 -9.24
C ALA A 292 25.86 20.68 -9.86
N THR A 293 25.74 20.73 -11.18
CA THR A 293 24.64 20.07 -11.88
C THR A 293 25.04 19.67 -13.29
N ARG A 294 24.41 18.63 -13.83
CA ARG A 294 24.70 18.16 -15.18
C ARG A 294 23.55 17.32 -15.74
N SER A 295 23.05 17.74 -16.89
CA SER A 295 21.91 17.09 -17.54
C SER A 295 22.21 15.70 -18.08
N TYR A 296 23.41 15.45 -18.63
CA TYR A 296 23.66 14.18 -19.33
C TYR A 296 23.70 12.94 -18.43
N SER A 297 23.99 13.10 -17.13
CA SER A 297 23.89 12.03 -16.11
C SER A 297 22.87 12.40 -15.03
N ASP A 298 22.01 13.36 -15.38
CA ASP A 298 20.87 13.85 -14.60
C ASP A 298 21.10 14.07 -13.11
N PHE A 299 22.22 14.70 -12.70
CA PHE A 299 22.48 14.95 -11.29
C PHE A 299 22.50 16.44 -10.95
N THR A 300 22.10 16.75 -9.73
CA THR A 300 22.35 18.02 -9.06
C THR A 300 22.85 17.77 -7.64
N LEU A 301 24.00 18.36 -7.31
CA LEU A 301 24.49 18.45 -5.95
C LEU A 301 24.19 19.85 -5.42
N THR A 302 23.49 19.94 -4.30
CA THR A 302 23.29 21.18 -3.55
C THR A 302 23.93 21.06 -2.16
N GLN A 303 24.17 22.19 -1.50
CA GLN A 303 24.56 22.21 -0.09
C GLN A 303 23.46 22.88 0.71
N LEU A 304 22.90 22.20 1.70
CA LEU A 304 21.88 22.76 2.57
C LEU A 304 22.45 23.95 3.38
N SER A 305 21.60 24.94 3.64
CA SER A 305 21.98 26.19 4.31
C SER A 305 22.30 26.01 5.81
N SER A 306 22.01 24.83 6.37
CA SER A 306 22.39 24.41 7.72
C SER A 306 22.44 22.88 7.79
N ASN A 307 23.20 22.36 8.75
CA ASN A 307 23.13 20.93 9.07
C ASN A 307 21.74 20.60 9.63
N PRO A 308 21.22 19.38 9.38
CA PRO A 308 20.08 18.85 10.11
C PRO A 308 20.33 18.88 11.63
N ASN A 309 19.26 18.87 12.42
CA ASN A 309 19.41 18.76 13.87
C ASN A 309 20.05 17.40 14.20
N ALA A 310 21.13 17.41 14.99
CA ALA A 310 21.83 16.20 15.39
C ALA A 310 20.93 15.18 16.12
N ALA A 311 19.87 15.64 16.79
CA ALA A 311 18.90 14.78 17.46
C ALA A 311 18.06 13.91 16.50
N TRP A 312 18.05 14.22 15.21
CA TRP A 312 17.31 13.44 14.19
C TRP A 312 18.13 12.28 13.63
N GLY A 313 19.40 12.12 14.01
CA GLY A 313 20.23 11.00 13.59
C GLY A 313 20.54 10.94 12.09
N ILE A 314 20.51 12.09 11.40
CA ILE A 314 20.73 12.13 9.94
C ILE A 314 22.18 11.75 9.62
N THR A 315 22.33 10.74 8.78
CA THR A 315 23.60 10.20 8.31
C THR A 315 24.02 10.81 6.98
N TYR A 316 25.29 10.59 6.60
CA TYR A 316 25.87 11.10 5.37
C TYR A 316 26.36 9.88 4.58
N ALA A 317 25.63 9.50 3.54
CA ALA A 317 25.86 8.28 2.78
C ALA A 317 27.25 8.24 2.16
N GLY A 318 27.86 7.05 2.20
CA GLY A 318 29.07 6.74 1.45
C GLY A 318 28.82 6.77 -0.06
N TRP A 319 29.89 6.78 -0.84
CA TRP A 319 29.79 6.77 -2.30
C TRP A 319 30.90 5.95 -2.94
N SER A 320 30.61 5.41 -4.11
CA SER A 320 31.54 4.66 -4.95
C SER A 320 31.51 5.22 -6.37
N ARG A 321 32.68 5.51 -6.93
CA ARG A 321 32.83 5.93 -8.34
C ARG A 321 33.35 4.81 -9.23
N ALA A 322 33.13 3.57 -8.83
CA ALA A 322 33.48 2.40 -9.63
C ALA A 322 32.68 2.38 -10.94
N SER A 323 33.27 1.80 -11.99
CA SER A 323 32.61 1.65 -13.30
C SER A 323 31.56 0.52 -13.32
N SER A 324 31.47 -0.27 -12.25
CA SER A 324 30.49 -1.34 -12.04
C SER A 324 29.94 -1.25 -10.61
N ALA A 325 28.68 -1.63 -10.41
CA ALA A 325 28.04 -1.71 -9.10
C ALA A 325 27.62 -3.17 -8.81
N SER A 326 27.66 -3.56 -7.54
CA SER A 326 27.03 -4.80 -7.07
C SER A 326 25.57 -4.52 -6.70
N LEU A 327 24.75 -5.55 -6.57
CA LEU A 327 23.36 -5.40 -6.14
C LEU A 327 23.33 -4.88 -4.69
N GLY A 328 22.57 -3.82 -4.47
CA GLY A 328 22.34 -3.20 -3.16
C GLY A 328 20.86 -2.87 -3.02
N ALA A 329 20.52 -1.60 -2.79
CA ALA A 329 19.14 -1.16 -2.66
C ALA A 329 18.90 0.24 -3.24
N GLY A 330 17.68 0.51 -3.66
CA GLY A 330 17.15 1.88 -3.81
C GLY A 330 16.38 2.26 -2.56
N ILE A 331 16.65 3.43 -1.98
CA ILE A 331 15.88 3.98 -0.85
C ILE A 331 15.29 5.30 -1.31
N HIS A 332 13.95 5.42 -1.30
CA HIS A 332 13.27 6.48 -2.01
C HIS A 332 11.92 6.87 -1.38
N HIS A 333 11.30 7.94 -1.89
CA HIS A 333 9.95 8.35 -1.52
C HIS A 333 9.04 8.29 -2.76
N PRO A 334 8.41 7.14 -3.04
CA PRO A 334 7.49 7.00 -4.15
C PRO A 334 6.25 7.85 -3.88
N GLU A 335 5.80 8.58 -4.89
CA GLU A 335 4.73 9.57 -4.81
C GLU A 335 4.98 10.70 -3.79
N ALA A 336 6.24 10.88 -3.35
CA ALA A 336 6.58 11.74 -2.22
C ALA A 336 5.87 11.35 -0.90
N ALA A 337 5.39 10.11 -0.80
CA ALA A 337 4.83 9.51 0.40
C ALA A 337 5.94 8.99 1.34
N GLU A 338 5.60 8.11 2.27
CA GLU A 338 6.53 7.50 3.22
C GLU A 338 7.72 6.84 2.52
N LYS A 339 8.88 6.88 3.19
CA LYS A 339 10.12 6.29 2.68
C LYS A 339 10.00 4.78 2.50
N ARG A 340 10.43 4.29 1.34
CA ARG A 340 10.45 2.88 0.94
C ARG A 340 11.85 2.42 0.57
N ILE A 341 12.04 1.10 0.56
CA ILE A 341 13.24 0.42 0.07
C ILE A 341 12.87 -0.56 -1.06
N SER A 342 13.77 -0.75 -2.02
CA SER A 342 13.58 -1.65 -3.17
C SER A 342 14.89 -2.34 -3.53
N PHE A 343 14.81 -3.60 -3.94
CA PHE A 343 15.98 -4.46 -4.18
C PHE A 343 16.04 -4.88 -5.65
N PRO A 344 17.16 -4.61 -6.34
CA PRO A 344 17.30 -4.92 -7.75
C PRO A 344 17.73 -6.37 -7.98
N ASP A 345 17.11 -7.03 -8.97
CA ASP A 345 17.60 -8.30 -9.52
C ASP A 345 18.83 -8.07 -10.40
N THR A 346 18.86 -6.94 -11.13
CA THR A 346 20.01 -6.59 -11.97
C THR A 346 20.34 -5.11 -11.91
N VAL A 347 21.64 -4.82 -11.96
CA VAL A 347 22.19 -3.47 -12.13
C VAL A 347 23.27 -3.52 -13.22
N GLN A 348 23.04 -2.87 -14.35
CA GLN A 348 23.96 -2.89 -15.50
C GLN A 348 24.31 -1.48 -15.95
N GLY A 349 25.56 -1.27 -16.36
CA GLY A 349 25.97 0.03 -16.92
C GLY A 349 25.49 0.19 -18.37
N SER A 350 24.59 1.12 -18.62
CA SER A 350 24.09 1.48 -19.95
C SER A 350 24.39 2.96 -20.26
N GLY A 351 25.53 3.22 -20.90
CA GLY A 351 25.99 4.57 -21.21
C GLY A 351 26.14 5.44 -19.94
N GLU A 352 25.35 6.51 -19.88
CA GLU A 352 25.27 7.48 -18.79
C GLU A 352 24.50 6.97 -17.55
N TYR A 353 23.76 5.86 -17.67
CA TYR A 353 22.82 5.38 -16.65
C TYR A 353 23.14 3.95 -16.19
N TRP A 354 22.84 3.66 -14.92
CA TRP A 354 22.62 2.31 -14.44
C TRP A 354 21.22 1.93 -14.87
N ASP A 355 21.12 0.86 -15.64
CA ASP A 355 19.89 0.18 -16.00
C ASP A 355 19.58 -0.83 -14.89
N VAL A 356 18.45 -0.63 -14.21
CA VAL A 356 18.07 -1.33 -12.97
C VAL A 356 16.75 -2.04 -13.19
N ASN A 357 16.74 -3.35 -12.98
CA ASN A 357 15.52 -4.16 -12.94
C ASN A 357 15.27 -4.59 -11.48
N TRP A 358 14.03 -4.42 -11.00
CA TRP A 358 13.67 -4.64 -9.60
C TRP A 358 13.16 -6.05 -9.35
N GLY A 359 13.76 -6.74 -8.38
CA GLY A 359 13.21 -7.99 -7.83
C GLY A 359 12.12 -7.72 -6.81
N GLU A 360 12.32 -6.71 -5.95
CA GLU A 360 11.40 -6.34 -4.88
C GLU A 360 11.18 -4.83 -4.79
N GLY A 361 9.94 -4.40 -4.57
CA GLY A 361 9.54 -3.00 -4.61
C GLY A 361 9.70 -2.36 -5.99
N ARG A 362 9.31 -1.10 -6.14
CA ARG A 362 9.40 -0.33 -7.39
C ARG A 362 9.79 1.10 -7.08
N THR A 363 9.92 1.94 -8.10
CA THR A 363 9.90 3.39 -7.91
C THR A 363 8.63 3.97 -8.54
N ALA A 364 8.26 5.17 -8.11
CA ALA A 364 7.14 5.92 -8.67
C ALA A 364 7.53 7.40 -8.80
N PRO A 365 6.75 8.24 -9.52
CA PRO A 365 6.93 9.69 -9.52
C PRO A 365 7.24 10.23 -8.11
N GLY A 366 8.23 11.12 -7.96
CA GLY A 366 8.68 11.62 -6.64
C GLY A 366 9.89 10.89 -6.08
N SER A 367 10.12 9.64 -6.50
CA SER A 367 11.37 8.90 -6.22
C SER A 367 12.57 9.53 -6.92
N SER A 368 12.35 10.37 -7.94
CA SER A 368 13.39 11.09 -8.69
C SER A 368 14.43 11.72 -7.79
N GLY A 369 15.71 11.44 -8.07
CA GLY A 369 16.86 11.90 -7.30
C GLY A 369 17.23 11.03 -6.10
N SER A 370 16.47 9.97 -5.78
CA SER A 370 16.82 8.98 -4.77
C SER A 370 18.12 8.22 -5.11
N PRO A 371 18.89 7.78 -4.11
CA PRO A 371 20.12 7.02 -4.33
C PRO A 371 19.86 5.57 -4.75
N LEU A 372 20.72 5.06 -5.64
CA LEU A 372 21.00 3.63 -5.75
C LEU A 372 22.28 3.33 -4.97
N PHE A 373 22.20 2.40 -4.04
CA PHE A 373 23.34 1.87 -3.29
C PHE A 373 23.86 0.58 -3.92
N ASP A 374 25.17 0.37 -3.88
CA ASP A 374 25.77 -0.94 -4.15
C ASP A 374 25.71 -1.85 -2.92
N GLY A 375 26.06 -3.13 -3.08
CA GLY A 375 26.10 -4.11 -1.99
C GLY A 375 27.15 -3.85 -0.90
N ASN A 376 27.94 -2.77 -1.01
CA ASN A 376 28.79 -2.27 0.08
C ASN A 376 28.18 -1.02 0.75
N HIS A 377 26.89 -0.75 0.53
CA HIS A 377 26.17 0.36 1.14
C HIS A 377 26.68 1.74 0.70
N ARG A 378 27.15 1.85 -0.56
CA ARG A 378 27.65 3.11 -1.11
C ARG A 378 26.80 3.57 -2.28
N VAL A 379 26.45 4.86 -2.29
CA VAL A 379 25.75 5.47 -3.43
C VAL A 379 26.60 5.29 -4.69
N VAL A 380 25.98 4.84 -5.78
CA VAL A 380 26.61 4.71 -7.11
C VAL A 380 25.93 5.58 -8.18
N GLY A 381 24.77 6.15 -7.86
CA GLY A 381 24.00 7.01 -8.75
C GLY A 381 22.71 7.48 -8.10
N GLN A 382 21.95 8.31 -8.82
CA GLN A 382 20.67 8.85 -8.39
C GLN A 382 19.58 8.63 -9.46
N LEU A 383 18.35 8.37 -9.05
CA LEU A 383 17.25 8.05 -9.96
C LEU A 383 16.98 9.23 -10.89
N CYS A 384 17.01 8.97 -12.20
CA CYS A 384 16.65 9.93 -13.21
C CYS A 384 15.20 9.71 -13.64
N CYS A 385 14.90 8.51 -14.09
CA CYS A 385 13.64 8.19 -14.73
C CYS A 385 13.47 6.67 -14.83
N GLY A 386 12.33 6.26 -15.34
CA GLY A 386 12.05 4.87 -15.65
C GLY A 386 10.57 4.67 -15.87
N SER A 387 10.15 3.42 -15.92
CA SER A 387 8.74 3.07 -16.13
C SER A 387 8.31 1.92 -15.22
N SER A 388 9.08 1.65 -14.16
CA SER A 388 8.68 0.67 -13.17
C SER A 388 7.45 1.16 -12.40
N TYR A 389 6.51 0.26 -12.14
CA TYR A 389 5.36 0.43 -11.24
C TYR A 389 4.87 -0.97 -10.82
N CYS A 390 4.07 -1.10 -9.77
CA CYS A 390 3.87 -2.41 -9.09
C CYS A 390 3.41 -3.58 -9.99
N PRO A 391 2.50 -3.41 -10.95
CA PRO A 391 2.09 -4.42 -11.92
C PRO A 391 3.11 -4.77 -13.01
N ASN A 392 4.24 -4.06 -13.14
CA ASN A 392 5.23 -4.33 -14.19
C ASN A 392 6.64 -4.56 -13.64
N ASP A 393 7.53 -5.02 -14.51
CA ASP A 393 8.96 -5.23 -14.24
C ASP A 393 9.84 -4.34 -15.13
N LEU A 394 9.31 -3.21 -15.62
CA LEU A 394 10.09 -2.31 -16.47
C LEU A 394 11.25 -1.69 -15.69
N ASN A 395 12.31 -1.38 -16.43
CA ASN A 395 13.54 -0.92 -15.81
C ASN A 395 13.48 0.56 -15.44
N ASP A 396 14.23 0.90 -14.38
CA ASP A 396 14.53 2.26 -13.99
C ASP A 396 16.00 2.61 -14.29
N TYR A 397 16.27 3.91 -14.41
CA TYR A 397 17.54 4.46 -14.82
C TYR A 397 18.10 5.40 -13.76
N TYR A 398 19.25 5.04 -13.18
CA TYR A 398 19.98 5.88 -12.23
C TYR A 398 21.18 6.52 -12.91
N GLY A 399 21.33 7.83 -12.85
CA GLY A 399 22.48 8.53 -13.42
C GLY A 399 23.79 8.01 -12.82
N ARG A 400 24.75 7.58 -13.65
CA ARG A 400 26.09 7.13 -13.24
C ARG A 400 26.99 8.31 -12.88
N SER A 401 26.44 9.31 -12.20
CA SER A 401 27.05 10.62 -11.95
C SER A 401 28.37 10.50 -11.19
N LEU A 402 28.46 9.56 -10.25
CA LEU A 402 29.68 9.32 -9.48
C LEU A 402 30.83 8.78 -10.32
N TYR A 403 30.56 8.01 -11.38
CA TYR A 403 31.59 7.54 -12.32
C TYR A 403 31.81 8.52 -13.48
N GLN A 404 30.74 8.93 -14.17
CA GLN A 404 30.79 9.70 -15.40
C GLN A 404 31.04 11.20 -15.15
N SER A 405 30.45 11.75 -14.09
CA SER A 405 30.48 13.18 -13.74
C SER A 405 31.40 13.50 -12.56
N TRP A 406 32.34 12.61 -12.25
CA TRP A 406 33.31 12.82 -11.18
C TRP A 406 34.21 14.01 -11.45
N ASP A 407 34.81 14.05 -12.65
CA ASP A 407 35.83 15.02 -13.04
C ASP A 407 35.25 16.10 -13.97
N GLY A 408 35.68 17.35 -13.79
CA GLY A 408 35.23 18.46 -14.61
C GLY A 408 35.38 19.82 -13.93
N ASN A 409 34.55 20.77 -14.36
CA ASN A 409 34.41 22.06 -13.66
C ASN A 409 33.63 21.83 -12.36
N SER A 410 33.97 22.52 -11.28
CA SER A 410 33.28 22.40 -9.99
C SER A 410 31.77 22.69 -10.08
N SER A 411 31.31 23.46 -11.06
CA SER A 411 29.87 23.69 -11.29
C SER A 411 29.14 22.54 -12.00
N SER A 412 29.87 21.53 -12.48
CA SER A 412 29.33 20.42 -13.27
C SER A 412 30.06 19.10 -13.01
N SER A 413 30.65 18.94 -11.82
CA SER A 413 31.33 17.70 -11.42
C SER A 413 31.35 17.56 -9.90
N LEU A 414 31.51 16.32 -9.43
CA LEU A 414 31.38 15.96 -8.01
C LEU A 414 32.71 16.00 -7.24
N SER A 415 33.85 15.79 -7.91
CA SER A 415 35.17 15.67 -7.27
C SER A 415 35.53 16.85 -6.35
N ALA A 416 35.28 18.09 -6.78
CA ALA A 416 35.60 19.29 -6.00
C ALA A 416 34.82 19.38 -4.67
N TRP A 417 33.72 18.64 -4.54
CA TRP A 417 32.82 18.68 -3.38
C TRP A 417 32.92 17.41 -2.52
N LEU A 418 33.00 16.24 -3.17
CA LEU A 418 33.04 14.94 -2.50
C LEU A 418 34.48 14.49 -2.15
N ASP A 419 35.50 14.98 -2.87
CA ASP A 419 36.92 14.80 -2.53
C ASP A 419 37.67 16.14 -2.48
N PRO A 420 37.28 17.06 -1.57
CA PRO A 420 37.84 18.41 -1.52
C PRO A 420 39.35 18.43 -1.22
N ALA A 421 39.86 17.41 -0.51
CA ALA A 421 41.28 17.23 -0.22
C ALA A 421 42.08 16.62 -1.38
N GLY A 422 41.43 16.18 -2.46
CA GLY A 422 42.10 15.56 -3.61
C GLY A 422 42.82 14.27 -3.23
N THR A 423 42.25 13.48 -2.34
CA THR A 423 42.81 12.21 -1.84
C THR A 423 42.90 11.15 -2.94
N GLY A 424 42.07 11.26 -3.98
CA GLY A 424 41.97 10.28 -5.05
C GLY A 424 41.16 9.04 -4.67
N ALA A 425 40.40 9.08 -3.57
CA ALA A 425 39.54 8.00 -3.12
C ALA A 425 38.63 7.47 -4.25
N GLN A 426 38.48 6.15 -4.32
CA GLN A 426 37.55 5.49 -5.25
C GLN A 426 36.18 5.24 -4.60
N ALA A 427 36.18 5.19 -3.27
CA ALA A 427 34.98 5.01 -2.47
C ALA A 427 35.26 5.51 -1.05
N ILE A 428 34.20 5.90 -0.35
CA ILE A 428 34.17 6.09 1.11
C ILE A 428 32.86 5.54 1.66
N ASP A 429 32.87 5.17 2.93
CA ASP A 429 31.69 4.62 3.62
C ASP A 429 30.82 5.72 4.23
N THR A 430 29.61 5.33 4.63
CA THR A 430 28.66 6.19 5.33
C THR A 430 29.28 6.75 6.61
N LEU A 431 29.16 8.06 6.78
CA LEU A 431 29.51 8.74 8.02
C LEU A 431 28.25 8.88 8.86
N VAL A 432 28.29 8.31 10.06
CA VAL A 432 27.23 8.45 11.07
C VAL A 432 27.68 9.44 12.15
N PRO A 433 27.13 10.67 12.19
CA PRO A 433 27.49 11.67 13.17
C PRO A 433 27.12 11.24 14.60
N GLY A 434 28.12 11.15 15.49
CA GLY A 434 27.93 10.77 16.90
C GLY A 434 28.53 9.42 17.31
N GLY A 435 29.24 8.75 16.38
CA GLY A 435 29.29 7.28 16.41
C GLY A 435 28.00 6.78 15.78
N GLY A 436 28.00 5.60 15.16
CA GLY A 436 26.78 4.97 14.67
C GLY A 436 25.64 5.16 15.65
N GLY A 437 24.38 5.15 15.19
CA GLY A 437 23.45 4.37 16.00
C GLY A 437 24.16 3.02 16.11
N ASP A 438 24.75 2.71 17.27
CA ASP A 438 25.33 1.40 17.47
C ASP A 438 24.23 0.44 17.00
N PRO A 439 24.54 -0.49 16.08
CA PRO A 439 23.53 -1.39 15.55
C PRO A 439 22.70 -1.87 16.74
N SER A 440 21.41 -1.60 16.67
CA SER A 440 20.51 -1.87 17.77
C SER A 440 19.92 -3.26 17.57
N GLY A 441 19.64 -3.91 18.66
CA GLY A 441 19.21 -5.30 18.67
C GLY A 441 18.43 -5.58 19.93
N ALA A 442 17.82 -6.75 19.98
CA ALA A 442 17.07 -7.22 21.11
C ALA A 442 17.97 -7.27 22.33
N CYS A 443 17.58 -6.52 23.36
CA CYS A 443 18.17 -6.58 24.68
C CYS A 443 17.25 -7.36 25.61
N CYS A 444 17.73 -8.51 26.09
CA CYS A 444 16.97 -9.37 26.98
C CYS A 444 17.28 -9.07 28.44
N VAL A 445 16.31 -8.52 29.18
CA VAL A 445 16.36 -8.40 30.64
C VAL A 445 15.41 -9.44 31.23
N GLY A 446 15.94 -10.65 31.47
CA GLY A 446 15.08 -11.81 31.76
C GLY A 446 14.32 -12.25 30.50
N GLN A 447 13.00 -12.40 30.59
CA GLN A 447 12.12 -12.70 29.44
C GLN A 447 11.62 -11.44 28.71
N SER A 448 11.82 -10.25 29.29
CA SER A 448 11.42 -8.99 28.67
C SER A 448 12.44 -8.56 27.63
N CYS A 449 11.96 -8.21 26.44
CA CYS A 449 12.77 -7.70 25.35
C CYS A 449 12.58 -6.19 25.18
N THR A 450 13.68 -5.46 25.05
CA THR A 450 13.70 -4.05 24.65
C THR A 450 14.69 -3.87 23.50
N TYR A 451 14.36 -3.08 22.48
CA TYR A 451 15.27 -2.83 21.35
C TYR A 451 16.18 -1.64 21.66
N GLY A 452 17.49 -1.81 21.50
CA GLY A 452 18.46 -0.75 21.78
C GLY A 452 19.89 -1.16 21.46
N THR A 453 20.84 -0.27 21.72
CA THR A 453 22.26 -0.52 21.46
C THR A 453 22.84 -1.57 22.41
N GLU A 454 23.95 -2.24 22.04
CA GLU A 454 24.67 -3.13 22.95
C GLU A 454 25.08 -2.41 24.26
N ALA A 455 25.43 -1.12 24.14
CA ALA A 455 25.82 -0.28 25.27
C ALA A 455 24.65 0.00 26.23
N ASP A 456 23.48 0.37 25.70
CA ASP A 456 22.26 0.59 26.49
C ASP A 456 21.78 -0.72 27.12
N CYS A 457 21.88 -1.82 26.36
CA CYS A 457 21.53 -3.14 26.85
C CYS A 457 22.37 -3.55 28.05
N SER A 458 23.68 -3.32 27.96
CA SER A 458 24.62 -3.56 29.05
C SER A 458 24.35 -2.64 30.25
N ALA A 459 23.95 -1.39 30.02
CA ALA A 459 23.67 -0.42 31.07
C ALA A 459 22.44 -0.76 31.92
N ILE A 460 21.42 -1.39 31.31
CA ILE A 460 20.23 -1.88 32.02
C ILE A 460 20.39 -3.31 32.56
N GLY A 461 21.57 -3.92 32.38
CA GLY A 461 21.87 -5.28 32.84
C GLY A 461 21.23 -6.39 32.00
N GLY A 462 20.89 -6.10 30.75
CA GLY A 462 20.37 -7.07 29.80
C GLY A 462 21.45 -7.84 29.03
N THR A 463 21.03 -8.89 28.34
CA THR A 463 21.86 -9.68 27.43
C THR A 463 21.53 -9.32 25.99
N TYR A 464 22.49 -8.73 25.30
CA TYR A 464 22.33 -8.30 23.91
C TYR A 464 22.36 -9.52 22.98
N GLN A 465 21.36 -9.64 22.10
CA GLN A 465 21.18 -10.82 21.23
C GLN A 465 21.90 -10.71 19.90
N GLY A 466 22.57 -9.58 19.66
CA GLY A 466 23.26 -9.29 18.41
C GLY A 466 22.55 -8.19 17.63
N ASP A 467 23.31 -7.64 16.69
CA ASP A 467 22.88 -6.54 15.83
C ASP A 467 21.66 -6.93 15.01
N TYR A 468 20.64 -6.07 15.03
CA TYR A 468 19.40 -6.20 14.25
C TYR A 468 18.52 -7.41 14.60
N VAL A 469 18.78 -8.08 15.72
CA VAL A 469 17.87 -9.10 16.23
C VAL A 469 16.60 -8.41 16.77
N SER A 470 15.46 -8.61 16.13
CA SER A 470 14.20 -7.98 16.55
C SER A 470 13.65 -8.57 17.87
N CYS A 471 12.90 -7.78 18.64
CA CYS A 471 12.13 -8.29 19.76
C CYS A 471 10.90 -9.12 19.33
N THR A 472 10.48 -9.04 18.06
CA THR A 472 9.31 -9.76 17.52
C THR A 472 9.58 -11.24 17.22
N SER A 473 10.84 -11.68 17.21
CA SER A 473 11.23 -13.09 17.02
C SER A 473 11.42 -13.86 18.34
N TYR A 474 10.95 -13.28 19.45
CA TYR A 474 11.03 -13.85 20.80
C TYR A 474 12.43 -14.34 21.23
N PRO A 475 13.52 -13.59 20.95
CA PRO A 475 14.88 -14.05 21.21
C PRO A 475 15.20 -14.17 22.72
N CYS A 476 14.34 -13.61 23.59
CA CYS A 476 14.46 -13.66 25.05
C CYS A 476 13.69 -14.83 25.69
N GLY A 477 13.09 -15.72 24.89
CA GLY A 477 12.49 -16.98 25.36
C GLY A 477 11.13 -16.86 26.05
N GLY A 478 10.42 -15.73 25.88
CA GLY A 478 9.01 -15.61 26.28
C GLY A 478 8.11 -16.03 25.13
N ALA A 479 7.65 -17.28 25.11
CA ALA A 479 6.49 -17.64 24.29
C ALA A 479 5.28 -16.80 24.76
N PRO A 480 4.38 -16.39 23.87
CA PRO A 480 3.21 -15.61 24.29
C PRO A 480 2.41 -16.35 25.38
N GLU A 481 1.94 -15.57 26.36
CA GLU A 481 1.09 -16.04 27.45
C GLU A 481 -0.34 -15.55 27.23
N GLY A 482 -1.32 -16.33 27.68
CA GLY A 482 -2.74 -16.07 27.51
C GLY A 482 -3.55 -16.70 28.64
N ALA A 483 -4.84 -16.40 28.68
CA ALA A 483 -5.75 -16.95 29.67
C ALA A 483 -5.89 -18.47 29.49
N CYS A 484 -5.72 -19.19 30.60
CA CYS A 484 -5.90 -20.62 30.71
C CYS A 484 -7.05 -20.91 31.68
N CYS A 485 -8.14 -21.50 31.17
CA CYS A 485 -9.33 -21.82 31.95
C CYS A 485 -9.32 -23.29 32.40
N GLN A 486 -9.40 -23.52 33.71
CA GLN A 486 -9.67 -24.82 34.31
C GLN A 486 -11.01 -24.76 35.08
N GLY A 487 -12.11 -25.00 34.38
CA GLY A 487 -13.44 -24.65 34.89
C GLY A 487 -13.55 -23.14 35.07
N GLU A 488 -14.09 -22.66 36.19
CA GLU A 488 -14.26 -21.22 36.50
C GLU A 488 -12.92 -20.51 36.86
N PHE A 489 -11.81 -21.26 37.01
CA PHE A 489 -10.52 -20.68 37.39
C PHE A 489 -9.70 -20.28 36.17
N CYS A 490 -9.32 -19.00 36.11
CA CYS A 490 -8.46 -18.45 35.07
C CYS A 490 -7.05 -18.15 35.60
N SER A 491 -6.03 -18.48 34.80
CA SER A 491 -4.63 -18.11 35.04
C SER A 491 -3.93 -17.69 33.75
N ILE A 492 -2.94 -16.79 33.81
CA ILE A 492 -2.14 -16.39 32.64
C ILE A 492 -0.89 -17.28 32.58
N MET A 493 -0.71 -17.98 31.47
CA MET A 493 0.46 -18.84 31.22
C MET A 493 0.61 -19.11 29.73
N THR A 494 1.67 -19.81 29.32
CA THR A 494 1.85 -20.21 27.92
C THR A 494 0.86 -21.31 27.52
N GLN A 495 0.57 -21.45 26.21
CA GLN A 495 -0.28 -22.53 25.69
C GLN A 495 0.19 -23.93 26.14
N ALA A 496 1.50 -24.17 26.11
CA ALA A 496 2.09 -25.42 26.57
C ALA A 496 1.92 -25.62 28.08
N GLY A 497 2.02 -24.56 28.88
CA GLY A 497 1.72 -24.59 30.31
C GLY A 497 0.26 -24.94 30.57
N CYS A 498 -0.67 -24.32 29.82
CA CYS A 498 -2.09 -24.54 29.96
C CYS A 498 -2.50 -25.99 29.65
N GLY A 499 -1.96 -26.55 28.56
CA GLY A 499 -2.17 -27.96 28.21
C GLY A 499 -1.57 -28.92 29.24
N SER A 500 -0.43 -28.57 29.85
CA SER A 500 0.22 -29.38 30.89
C SER A 500 -0.59 -29.45 32.19
N GLU A 501 -1.36 -28.40 32.51
CA GLU A 501 -2.25 -28.36 33.67
C GLU A 501 -3.69 -28.83 33.36
N GLY A 502 -3.98 -29.18 32.11
CA GLY A 502 -5.30 -29.67 31.69
C GLY A 502 -6.36 -28.57 31.57
N GLY A 503 -5.94 -27.32 31.34
CA GLY A 503 -6.83 -26.20 31.06
C GLY A 503 -7.00 -25.93 29.56
N SER A 504 -8.03 -25.15 29.23
CA SER A 504 -8.29 -24.66 27.87
C SER A 504 -7.69 -23.28 27.67
N TYR A 505 -6.74 -23.18 26.73
CA TYR A 505 -6.05 -21.94 26.40
C TYR A 505 -6.92 -21.06 25.50
N GLN A 506 -7.05 -19.78 25.85
CA GLN A 506 -7.97 -18.83 25.20
C GLN A 506 -7.31 -17.98 24.11
N GLY A 507 -6.04 -18.25 23.78
CA GLY A 507 -5.28 -17.51 22.76
C GLY A 507 -4.26 -16.53 23.36
N ASP A 508 -3.31 -16.10 22.55
CA ASP A 508 -2.18 -15.28 22.99
C ASP A 508 -2.61 -13.87 23.42
N ASN A 509 -2.01 -13.35 24.49
CA ASN A 509 -2.31 -12.05 25.11
C ASN A 509 -3.74 -11.88 25.65
N THR A 510 -4.54 -12.95 25.71
CA THR A 510 -5.85 -12.92 26.39
C THR A 510 -5.68 -12.80 27.91
N THR A 511 -6.56 -12.04 28.57
CA THR A 511 -6.46 -11.75 30.01
C THR A 511 -7.58 -12.43 30.81
N CYS A 512 -7.32 -12.72 32.09
CA CYS A 512 -8.32 -13.28 33.00
C CYS A 512 -9.29 -12.22 33.48
N GLY A 513 -10.43 -12.10 32.80
CA GLY A 513 -11.58 -11.28 33.16
C GLY A 513 -12.66 -12.06 33.93
N ALA A 514 -13.63 -11.34 34.49
CA ALA A 514 -14.72 -11.91 35.31
C ALA A 514 -15.68 -12.82 34.53
N THR A 515 -15.63 -12.81 33.20
CA THR A 515 -16.47 -13.60 32.29
C THR A 515 -15.66 -14.57 31.44
N THR A 516 -14.34 -14.63 31.60
CA THR A 516 -13.45 -15.40 30.71
C THR A 516 -13.62 -16.91 30.84
N CYS A 517 -14.16 -17.43 31.96
CA CYS A 517 -14.35 -18.87 32.16
C CYS A 517 -15.76 -19.26 32.68
N ASP A 518 -16.71 -18.34 32.70
CA ASP A 518 -18.12 -18.60 33.06
C ASP A 518 -18.97 -18.61 31.79
N ASN A 519 -19.88 -19.60 31.65
CA ASN A 519 -20.73 -19.86 30.47
C ASN A 519 -21.78 -18.75 30.23
N GLY A 520 -21.35 -17.50 30.08
CA GLY A 520 -22.12 -16.26 29.90
C GLY A 520 -23.20 -15.96 30.95
N GLY A 521 -23.33 -16.73 32.03
CA GLY A 521 -24.31 -16.52 33.10
C GLY A 521 -25.64 -17.26 32.96
N CYS A 522 -25.77 -18.24 32.06
CA CYS A 522 -27.03 -19.00 31.84
C CYS A 522 -27.16 -20.27 32.71
N GLU A 523 -28.40 -20.66 33.02
CA GLU A 523 -28.69 -21.90 33.75
C GLU A 523 -28.49 -23.14 32.86
N ALA A 524 -28.20 -24.31 33.46
CA ALA A 524 -27.92 -25.53 32.71
C ALA A 524 -29.10 -25.96 31.80
N GLY A 525 -28.81 -26.15 30.51
CA GLY A 525 -29.81 -26.39 29.45
C GLY A 525 -30.16 -25.15 28.64
N TYR A 526 -29.52 -24.01 28.95
CA TYR A 526 -29.64 -22.75 28.22
C TYR A 526 -28.24 -22.22 27.88
N SER A 527 -28.13 -21.64 26.69
CA SER A 527 -26.93 -21.03 26.16
C SER A 527 -27.15 -19.53 25.90
N PRO A 528 -26.17 -18.67 26.21
CA PRO A 528 -26.25 -17.24 25.95
C PRO A 528 -26.04 -16.96 24.46
N ASP A 529 -26.85 -16.06 23.92
CA ASP A 529 -26.62 -15.43 22.63
C ASP A 529 -25.47 -14.42 22.75
N CYS A 530 -25.00 -13.86 21.64
CA CYS A 530 -23.80 -13.02 21.66
C CYS A 530 -23.93 -11.73 22.48
N VAL A 531 -25.16 -11.31 22.78
CA VAL A 531 -25.43 -10.14 23.63
C VAL A 531 -25.74 -10.55 25.08
N GLY A 532 -25.62 -11.83 25.40
CA GLY A 532 -25.71 -12.39 26.76
C GLY A 532 -27.12 -12.82 27.19
N THR A 533 -28.05 -13.02 26.25
CA THR A 533 -29.43 -13.45 26.50
C THR A 533 -29.55 -14.97 26.42
N CYS A 534 -30.12 -15.61 27.44
CA CYS A 534 -30.18 -17.07 27.53
C CYS A 534 -31.39 -17.69 26.80
N PHE A 535 -31.15 -18.63 25.89
CA PHE A 535 -32.16 -19.44 25.19
C PHE A 535 -31.91 -20.94 25.39
N GLU A 536 -32.93 -21.80 25.24
CA GLU A 536 -32.76 -23.25 25.38
C GLU A 536 -31.79 -23.80 24.33
N ASP A 537 -30.92 -24.74 24.72
CA ASP A 537 -29.90 -25.31 23.82
C ASP A 537 -30.50 -25.93 22.54
N ALA A 538 -31.76 -26.39 22.60
CA ALA A 538 -32.47 -26.93 21.44
C ALA A 538 -32.75 -25.88 20.35
N VAL A 539 -32.92 -24.61 20.73
CA VAL A 539 -33.11 -23.50 19.78
C VAL A 539 -31.85 -23.31 18.94
N TYR A 540 -30.67 -23.35 19.58
CA TYR A 540 -29.38 -23.28 18.89
C TYR A 540 -29.23 -24.38 17.85
N THR A 541 -29.52 -25.63 18.22
CA THR A 541 -29.33 -26.75 17.30
C THR A 541 -30.30 -26.76 16.12
N ASP A 542 -31.50 -26.22 16.27
CA ASP A 542 -32.50 -26.20 15.19
C ASP A 542 -32.32 -24.99 14.26
N TRP A 543 -31.90 -23.84 14.78
CA TRP A 543 -31.74 -22.59 14.01
C TRP A 543 -30.35 -22.48 13.36
N VAL A 544 -29.28 -22.90 14.03
CA VAL A 544 -27.94 -23.00 13.38
C VAL A 544 -27.93 -24.09 12.29
N GLY A 545 -28.86 -25.04 12.33
CA GLY A 545 -28.91 -26.19 11.42
C GLY A 545 -29.72 -26.00 10.13
N ASP A 546 -30.40 -24.86 9.95
CA ASP A 546 -31.26 -24.62 8.78
C ASP A 546 -30.57 -23.91 7.60
N GLY A 547 -29.30 -23.53 7.81
CA GLY A 547 -28.44 -22.92 6.80
C GLY A 547 -28.57 -21.41 6.68
N TYR A 548 -29.21 -20.73 7.64
CA TYR A 548 -29.24 -19.27 7.75
C TYR A 548 -28.82 -18.83 9.17
N CYS A 549 -28.13 -17.68 9.30
CA CYS A 549 -27.85 -17.09 10.61
C CYS A 549 -29.01 -16.17 11.06
N ASP A 550 -29.65 -16.52 12.17
CA ASP A 550 -30.89 -15.88 12.64
C ASP A 550 -30.65 -14.59 13.46
N ASP A 551 -30.05 -13.58 12.84
CA ASP A 551 -29.77 -12.30 13.49
C ASP A 551 -31.01 -11.41 13.61
N GLY A 552 -31.38 -11.01 14.82
CA GLY A 552 -32.54 -10.15 15.04
C GLY A 552 -33.90 -10.87 14.86
N SER A 553 -33.90 -12.18 14.62
CA SER A 553 -35.10 -12.99 14.44
C SER A 553 -35.88 -13.16 15.76
N TYR A 554 -37.21 -13.03 15.69
CA TYR A 554 -38.10 -13.17 16.85
C TYR A 554 -38.72 -14.57 16.87
N ILE A 555 -38.62 -15.27 18.01
CA ILE A 555 -39.32 -16.55 18.22
C ILE A 555 -40.84 -16.30 18.14
N PRO A 556 -41.58 -16.90 17.16
CA PRO A 556 -43.01 -16.73 17.06
C PRO A 556 -43.73 -17.33 18.29
N SER A 557 -44.80 -16.68 18.76
CA SER A 557 -45.53 -17.07 19.99
C SER A 557 -46.05 -18.51 20.03
N ASP A 558 -46.10 -19.19 18.89
CA ASP A 558 -46.75 -20.48 18.71
C ASP A 558 -45.77 -21.66 18.57
N TYR A 559 -44.45 -21.43 18.68
CA TYR A 559 -43.40 -22.41 18.33
C TYR A 559 -42.81 -23.26 19.47
N GLY A 560 -43.27 -23.09 20.72
CA GLY A 560 -43.08 -24.09 21.79
C GLY A 560 -41.71 -24.19 22.48
N TYR A 561 -40.73 -23.33 22.16
CA TYR A 561 -39.43 -23.25 22.85
C TYR A 561 -39.44 -22.23 24.01
N GLY A 562 -38.55 -22.40 25.01
CA GLY A 562 -38.40 -21.47 26.13
C GLY A 562 -37.46 -20.28 25.85
N GLY A 563 -37.87 -19.07 26.25
CA GLY A 563 -37.09 -17.82 26.15
C GLY A 563 -37.92 -16.57 26.52
N PRO A 564 -37.32 -15.37 26.64
CA PRO A 564 -38.07 -14.13 26.89
C PRO A 564 -38.96 -13.74 25.70
N GLU A 565 -40.27 -13.63 25.90
CA GLU A 565 -41.23 -13.33 24.82
C GLU A 565 -40.98 -11.93 24.21
N GLY A 566 -40.80 -11.87 22.89
CA GLY A 566 -40.58 -10.63 22.14
C GLY A 566 -39.14 -10.09 22.15
N VAL A 567 -38.16 -10.92 22.53
CA VAL A 567 -36.74 -10.61 22.44
C VAL A 567 -36.13 -11.35 21.25
N ALA A 568 -35.38 -10.64 20.42
CA ALA A 568 -34.68 -11.19 19.27
C ALA A 568 -33.45 -11.99 19.70
N ILE A 569 -33.14 -13.07 18.98
CA ILE A 569 -31.95 -13.91 19.20
C ILE A 569 -30.78 -13.43 18.31
N TRP A 570 -29.54 -13.61 18.78
CA TRP A 570 -28.29 -13.16 18.12
C TRP A 570 -27.22 -14.28 18.18
N LEU A 571 -27.14 -15.15 17.17
CA LEU A 571 -26.29 -16.36 17.17
C LEU A 571 -24.93 -16.11 16.51
N ASN A 572 -23.89 -16.89 16.88
CA ASN A 572 -22.56 -16.83 16.25
C ASN A 572 -22.28 -18.09 15.41
N CYS A 573 -22.07 -17.92 14.12
CA CYS A 573 -21.98 -19.03 13.19
C CYS A 573 -20.64 -19.04 12.44
N ALA A 574 -19.54 -19.28 13.16
CA ALA A 574 -18.19 -19.37 12.57
C ALA A 574 -18.02 -20.44 11.47
N GLU A 575 -18.94 -21.41 11.38
CA GLU A 575 -18.95 -22.45 10.35
C GLU A 575 -19.51 -21.96 8.99
N PHE A 576 -20.11 -20.75 8.95
CA PHE A 576 -20.78 -20.19 7.76
C PHE A 576 -20.18 -18.88 7.21
N ASN A 577 -18.93 -18.52 7.60
CA ASN A 577 -18.15 -17.43 6.99
C ASN A 577 -18.79 -16.01 7.04
N CYS A 578 -19.47 -15.62 8.13
CA CYS A 578 -20.04 -14.28 8.32
C CYS A 578 -20.95 -13.82 7.15
N ASP A 579 -22.01 -14.58 6.87
CA ASP A 579 -22.94 -14.42 5.74
C ASP A 579 -24.02 -13.32 5.92
N GLY A 580 -23.71 -12.29 6.72
CA GLY A 580 -24.60 -11.15 6.95
C GLY A 580 -25.54 -11.27 8.17
N GLY A 581 -25.20 -12.13 9.13
CA GLY A 581 -25.97 -12.29 10.37
C GLY A 581 -25.15 -12.62 11.63
N ASP A 582 -23.86 -12.30 11.66
CA ASP A 582 -23.01 -12.64 12.82
C ASP A 582 -22.71 -11.44 13.73
N CYS A 583 -22.61 -11.74 15.02
CA CYS A 583 -22.32 -10.80 16.10
C CYS A 583 -20.99 -10.03 15.91
N PRO A 584 -20.82 -8.83 16.50
CA PRO A 584 -19.94 -7.76 16.00
C PRO A 584 -18.41 -7.95 16.14
N ASP A 585 -17.92 -9.18 16.32
CA ASP A 585 -16.48 -9.50 16.43
C ASP A 585 -15.96 -10.40 15.28
N CYS A 586 -16.50 -10.29 14.05
CA CYS A 586 -15.78 -10.78 12.86
C CYS A 586 -14.63 -9.79 12.55
N GLU A 587 -13.38 -10.21 12.77
CA GLU A 587 -12.18 -9.42 12.45
C GLU A 587 -12.06 -9.16 10.93
N GLY A 588 -12.63 -8.04 10.45
CA GLY A 588 -12.16 -7.36 9.23
C GLY A 588 -12.83 -7.67 7.90
N GLY A 589 -14.02 -8.30 7.86
CA GLY A 589 -14.86 -8.39 6.66
C GLY A 589 -16.26 -7.90 6.96
N GLY A 590 -16.67 -6.75 6.40
CA GLY A 590 -18.08 -6.30 6.45
C GLY A 590 -18.96 -7.11 5.50
N ASP A 591 -20.29 -6.95 5.62
CA ASP A 591 -21.28 -7.63 4.76
C ASP A 591 -20.91 -7.52 3.27
N PRO A 592 -21.26 -8.53 2.43
CA PRO A 592 -21.03 -8.42 1.00
C PRO A 592 -21.74 -7.18 0.45
N THR A 593 -20.95 -6.22 -0.02
CA THR A 593 -21.49 -5.04 -0.70
C THR A 593 -22.00 -5.44 -2.08
N GLY A 594 -23.03 -4.74 -2.52
CA GLY A 594 -23.71 -4.96 -3.79
C GLY A 594 -24.21 -3.63 -4.33
N ALA A 595 -24.51 -3.60 -5.62
CA ALA A 595 -24.99 -2.39 -6.25
C ALA A 595 -26.38 -2.02 -5.71
N CYS A 596 -26.47 -0.79 -5.22
CA CYS A 596 -27.67 -0.17 -4.71
C CYS A 596 -28.06 1.02 -5.57
N CYS A 597 -29.26 0.98 -6.14
CA CYS A 597 -29.72 1.95 -7.12
C CYS A 597 -30.67 2.99 -6.52
N PHE A 598 -30.28 4.26 -6.60
CA PHE A 598 -31.16 5.40 -6.27
C PHE A 598 -31.54 6.13 -7.56
N GLY A 599 -32.43 5.52 -8.35
CA GLY A 599 -32.65 5.96 -9.73
C GLY A 599 -31.50 5.48 -10.61
N THR A 600 -30.79 6.40 -11.29
CA THR A 600 -29.62 6.07 -12.13
C THR A 600 -28.29 6.05 -11.38
N ASP A 601 -28.28 6.55 -10.15
CA ASP A 601 -27.07 6.59 -9.31
C ASP A 601 -26.87 5.23 -8.64
N CYS A 602 -25.67 4.68 -8.79
CA CYS A 602 -25.28 3.39 -8.24
C CYS A 602 -24.25 3.58 -7.12
N PHE A 603 -24.49 2.96 -5.97
CA PHE A 603 -23.55 2.88 -4.87
C PHE A 603 -23.35 1.44 -4.44
N GLU A 604 -22.13 1.02 -4.15
CA GLU A 604 -21.89 -0.28 -3.52
C GLU A 604 -22.11 -0.12 -2.01
N LEU A 605 -23.29 -0.52 -1.56
CA LEU A 605 -23.70 -0.49 -0.15
C LEU A 605 -23.97 -1.92 0.32
N VAL A 606 -24.31 -2.11 1.58
CA VAL A 606 -24.89 -3.38 2.06
C VAL A 606 -26.41 -3.34 1.86
N GLU A 607 -27.09 -4.50 1.69
CA GLU A 607 -28.53 -4.54 1.38
C GLU A 607 -29.38 -3.76 2.40
N ALA A 608 -29.01 -3.87 3.68
CA ALA A 608 -29.68 -3.18 4.77
C ALA A 608 -29.56 -1.65 4.66
N GLU A 609 -28.40 -1.12 4.30
CA GLU A 609 -28.20 0.32 4.09
C GLU A 609 -28.88 0.80 2.82
N CYS A 610 -28.86 -0.01 1.75
CA CYS A 610 -29.54 0.29 0.49
C CYS A 610 -31.04 0.48 0.69
N THR A 611 -31.68 -0.51 1.31
CA THR A 611 -33.13 -0.52 1.54
C THR A 611 -33.56 0.50 2.60
N ALA A 612 -32.78 0.70 3.67
CA ALA A 612 -33.07 1.71 4.70
C ALA A 612 -33.06 3.14 4.15
N ASN A 613 -32.26 3.41 3.12
CA ASN A 613 -32.21 4.71 2.44
C ASN A 613 -33.17 4.81 1.25
N GLY A 614 -33.91 3.74 0.92
CA GLY A 614 -34.92 3.72 -0.16
C GLY A 614 -34.37 3.47 -1.56
N GLY A 615 -33.19 2.86 -1.68
CA GLY A 615 -32.62 2.37 -2.94
C GLY A 615 -33.14 0.98 -3.31
N GLU A 616 -32.96 0.60 -4.57
CA GLU A 616 -33.29 -0.72 -5.12
C GLU A 616 -32.03 -1.58 -5.15
N TRP A 617 -32.04 -2.68 -4.40
CA TRP A 617 -30.90 -3.58 -4.26
C TRP A 617 -30.79 -4.54 -5.46
N VAL A 618 -29.59 -4.65 -6.04
CA VAL A 618 -29.34 -5.48 -7.23
C VAL A 618 -28.84 -6.88 -6.87
N GLY A 619 -28.22 -7.06 -5.71
CA GLY A 619 -27.75 -8.34 -5.18
C GLY A 619 -26.31 -8.32 -4.67
N ASP A 620 -25.94 -9.30 -3.86
CA ASP A 620 -24.63 -9.37 -3.20
C ASP A 620 -23.48 -9.52 -4.21
N ASN A 621 -22.36 -8.85 -3.94
CA ASN A 621 -21.16 -8.81 -4.78
C ASN A 621 -21.41 -8.32 -6.22
N THR A 622 -22.53 -7.66 -6.48
CA THR A 622 -22.75 -6.94 -7.73
C THR A 622 -22.05 -5.58 -7.70
N THR A 623 -21.30 -5.25 -8.74
CA THR A 623 -20.55 -3.99 -8.78
C THR A 623 -21.31 -2.89 -9.52
N CYS A 624 -21.05 -1.64 -9.16
CA CYS A 624 -21.55 -0.49 -9.90
C CYS A 624 -20.83 -0.35 -11.25
N GLY A 625 -21.41 -0.96 -12.28
CA GLY A 625 -21.02 -0.82 -13.67
C GLY A 625 -21.92 0.16 -14.44
N ALA A 626 -21.51 0.52 -15.66
CA ALA A 626 -22.15 1.53 -16.49
C ALA A 626 -23.66 1.31 -16.76
N ASN A 627 -24.17 0.08 -16.56
CA ASN A 627 -25.57 -0.28 -16.76
C ASN A 627 -26.25 -0.89 -15.52
N THR A 628 -25.59 -0.93 -14.36
CA THR A 628 -26.09 -1.67 -13.19
C THR A 628 -27.38 -1.08 -12.62
N CYS A 629 -27.56 0.24 -12.67
CA CYS A 629 -28.78 0.93 -12.21
C CYS A 629 -29.64 1.48 -13.34
N GLY A 630 -29.50 0.94 -14.55
CA GLY A 630 -30.28 1.31 -15.72
C GLY A 630 -30.12 2.78 -16.11
N SER A 631 -29.12 3.12 -16.91
CA SER A 631 -29.18 4.34 -17.72
C SER A 631 -29.86 4.02 -19.06
N PRO A 632 -30.79 4.87 -19.55
CA PRO A 632 -31.32 4.72 -20.89
C PRO A 632 -30.20 5.03 -21.89
N SER A 633 -29.93 4.08 -22.77
CA SER A 633 -28.86 4.07 -23.77
C SER A 633 -29.15 4.96 -25.00
N THR A 634 -29.71 6.15 -24.82
CA THR A 634 -30.27 6.93 -25.94
C THR A 634 -29.56 8.28 -26.03
N CYS A 635 -28.83 8.52 -27.12
CA CYS A 635 -28.62 9.89 -27.58
C CYS A 635 -29.90 10.35 -28.28
N ASP A 636 -30.26 11.63 -28.19
CA ASP A 636 -31.55 12.15 -28.69
C ASP A 636 -31.81 11.84 -30.18
N ALA A 637 -30.77 11.50 -30.95
CA ALA A 637 -30.85 11.13 -32.36
C ALA A 637 -31.13 9.64 -32.65
N ASP A 638 -31.08 8.77 -31.65
CA ASP A 638 -31.46 7.34 -31.73
C ASP A 638 -32.96 7.21 -31.46
N VAL A 639 -33.75 7.40 -32.51
CA VAL A 639 -35.21 7.51 -32.43
C VAL A 639 -35.87 6.15 -32.22
N ASN A 640 -35.19 5.07 -32.61
CA ASN A 640 -35.71 3.71 -32.47
C ASN A 640 -35.21 3.01 -31.19
N ASN A 641 -34.27 3.63 -30.46
CA ASN A 641 -33.65 3.18 -29.22
C ASN A 641 -32.87 1.87 -29.35
N ASP A 642 -32.20 1.63 -30.49
CA ASP A 642 -31.35 0.46 -30.72
C ASP A 642 -29.88 0.67 -30.34
N GLY A 643 -29.54 1.85 -29.84
CA GLY A 643 -28.23 2.26 -29.36
C GLY A 643 -27.31 2.81 -30.45
N THR A 644 -27.77 2.94 -31.70
CA THR A 644 -26.97 3.44 -32.82
C THR A 644 -27.79 4.39 -33.69
N VAL A 645 -27.22 5.55 -34.08
CA VAL A 645 -27.89 6.43 -35.04
C VAL A 645 -27.55 5.97 -36.47
N ASP A 646 -28.50 5.34 -37.15
CA ASP A 646 -28.31 4.83 -38.51
C ASP A 646 -29.52 5.05 -39.45
N VAL A 647 -29.60 4.26 -40.54
CA VAL A 647 -30.69 4.36 -41.51
C VAL A 647 -32.06 4.02 -40.89
N GLY A 648 -32.09 3.17 -39.87
CA GLY A 648 -33.27 2.84 -39.08
C GLY A 648 -33.92 4.08 -38.48
N ASP A 649 -33.12 4.96 -37.88
CA ASP A 649 -33.60 6.21 -37.25
C ASP A 649 -34.06 7.23 -38.29
N VAL A 650 -33.36 7.31 -39.43
CA VAL A 650 -33.81 8.13 -40.55
C VAL A 650 -35.16 7.65 -41.08
N LEU A 651 -35.39 6.35 -41.15
CA LEU A 651 -36.67 5.80 -41.57
C LEU A 651 -37.77 6.04 -40.52
N ALA A 652 -37.44 5.97 -39.23
CA ALA A 652 -38.34 6.32 -38.13
C ALA A 652 -38.74 7.80 -38.18
N LEU A 653 -37.78 8.72 -38.35
CA LEU A 653 -38.00 10.16 -38.54
C LEU A 653 -38.88 10.47 -39.76
N ILE A 654 -38.58 9.86 -40.90
CA ILE A 654 -39.37 10.04 -42.13
C ILE A 654 -40.79 9.50 -41.96
N SER A 655 -40.99 8.47 -41.12
CA SER A 655 -42.32 7.93 -40.83
C SER A 655 -43.17 8.88 -39.97
N ALA A 656 -42.53 9.70 -39.14
CA ALA A 656 -43.15 10.72 -38.28
C ALA A 656 -43.18 12.13 -38.92
N TRP A 657 -42.83 12.27 -40.20
CA TRP A 657 -42.64 13.57 -40.85
C TRP A 657 -43.89 14.48 -40.81
N GLY A 658 -43.72 15.71 -40.35
CA GLY A 658 -44.76 16.72 -40.21
C GLY A 658 -45.70 16.50 -39.02
N THR A 659 -45.34 15.61 -38.08
CA THR A 659 -46.02 15.43 -36.80
C THR A 659 -45.32 16.19 -35.69
N ASN A 660 -45.85 16.13 -34.46
CA ASN A 660 -45.24 16.67 -33.25
C ASN A 660 -44.83 15.52 -32.29
N ASP A 661 -44.43 14.39 -32.86
CA ASP A 661 -43.98 13.23 -32.11
C ASP A 661 -42.69 13.58 -31.37
N ALA A 662 -42.73 13.48 -30.04
CA ALA A 662 -41.66 13.96 -29.17
C ALA A 662 -40.38 13.13 -29.31
N ASP A 663 -40.49 11.86 -29.70
CA ASP A 663 -39.33 10.97 -29.85
C ASP A 663 -38.62 11.21 -31.20
N ALA A 664 -39.30 11.82 -32.18
CA ALA A 664 -38.78 12.14 -33.50
C ALA A 664 -38.52 13.65 -33.73
N ASP A 665 -39.01 14.53 -32.84
CA ASP A 665 -38.74 15.98 -32.82
C ASP A 665 -37.47 16.24 -32.00
N ILE A 666 -36.34 15.78 -32.54
CA ILE A 666 -35.04 15.74 -31.85
C ILE A 666 -34.55 17.14 -31.49
N ASN A 667 -34.89 18.15 -32.30
CA ASN A 667 -34.49 19.52 -32.03
C ASN A 667 -35.47 20.30 -31.12
N GLY A 668 -36.66 19.75 -30.88
CA GLY A 668 -37.65 20.24 -29.92
C GLY A 668 -38.39 21.51 -30.36
N ASP A 669 -38.49 21.78 -31.66
CA ASP A 669 -39.18 22.97 -32.20
C ASP A 669 -40.70 22.75 -32.42
N GLY A 670 -41.18 21.53 -32.17
CA GLY A 670 -42.58 21.15 -32.19
C GLY A 670 -43.05 20.55 -33.51
N VAL A 671 -42.16 20.29 -34.48
CA VAL A 671 -42.49 19.62 -35.74
C VAL A 671 -41.34 18.78 -36.29
N VAL A 672 -41.59 17.51 -36.62
CA VAL A 672 -40.59 16.64 -37.26
C VAL A 672 -40.40 17.06 -38.72
N ASP A 673 -39.27 17.68 -39.05
CA ASP A 673 -38.97 18.09 -40.42
C ASP A 673 -37.49 17.93 -40.84
N VAL A 674 -37.06 18.72 -41.82
CA VAL A 674 -35.68 18.62 -42.35
C VAL A 674 -34.65 19.02 -41.31
N ALA A 675 -35.00 19.82 -40.31
CA ALA A 675 -34.12 20.18 -39.22
C ALA A 675 -33.75 18.96 -38.36
N ASP A 676 -34.71 18.12 -37.98
CA ASP A 676 -34.48 16.89 -37.21
C ASP A 676 -33.68 15.86 -38.00
N LEU A 677 -33.97 15.72 -39.29
CA LEU A 677 -33.21 14.85 -40.17
C LEU A 677 -31.74 15.26 -40.27
N LEU A 678 -31.44 16.57 -40.27
CA LEU A 678 -30.07 17.05 -40.29
C LEU A 678 -29.35 16.79 -38.95
N VAL A 679 -30.07 16.86 -37.81
CA VAL A 679 -29.52 16.51 -36.49
C VAL A 679 -29.16 15.01 -36.44
N ALA A 680 -30.05 14.13 -36.92
CA ALA A 680 -29.76 12.69 -36.96
C ALA A 680 -28.60 12.33 -37.90
N ILE A 681 -28.47 13.01 -39.05
CA ILE A 681 -27.34 12.79 -39.98
C ILE A 681 -26.01 13.29 -39.40
N ASP A 682 -26.02 14.38 -38.61
CA ASP A 682 -24.82 14.91 -37.97
C ASP A 682 -24.33 14.01 -36.81
N ALA A 683 -25.24 13.25 -36.21
CA ALA A 683 -24.99 12.32 -35.10
C ALA A 683 -24.73 10.86 -35.55
N TRP A 684 -24.43 10.61 -36.83
CA TRP A 684 -24.33 9.26 -37.40
C TRP A 684 -23.26 8.38 -36.73
N GLY A 685 -23.67 7.22 -36.21
CA GLY A 685 -22.80 6.28 -35.48
C GLY A 685 -23.33 5.90 -34.09
N PRO A 686 -22.57 5.11 -33.32
CA PRO A 686 -22.94 4.78 -31.94
C PRO A 686 -22.92 6.04 -31.07
N CYS A 687 -23.90 6.16 -30.17
CA CYS A 687 -23.97 7.28 -29.23
C CYS A 687 -22.71 7.32 -28.32
N GLU A 688 -22.11 8.50 -28.09
CA GLU A 688 -20.88 8.60 -27.28
C GLU A 688 -21.12 8.15 -25.83
N GLY A 689 -20.33 7.16 -25.40
CA GLY A 689 -20.55 6.37 -24.18
C GLY A 689 -20.64 4.87 -24.46
N GLY A 690 -20.91 4.46 -25.70
CA GLY A 690 -20.79 3.08 -26.15
C GLY A 690 -19.37 2.79 -26.63
N GLY A 691 -18.57 2.10 -25.80
CA GLY A 691 -17.48 1.30 -26.35
C GLY A 691 -18.06 0.26 -27.32
N ASP A 692 -17.29 -0.12 -28.34
CA ASP A 692 -17.67 -1.19 -29.26
C ASP A 692 -18.23 -2.39 -28.45
N PRO A 693 -19.36 -2.99 -28.85
CA PRO A 693 -19.99 -4.03 -28.05
C PRO A 693 -18.99 -5.15 -27.77
N THR A 694 -18.74 -5.41 -26.48
CA THR A 694 -17.79 -6.41 -26.02
C THR A 694 -18.45 -7.76 -25.84
N GLY A 695 -17.64 -8.81 -25.91
CA GLY A 695 -18.08 -10.20 -25.81
C GLY A 695 -16.90 -11.09 -25.48
N ALA A 696 -17.19 -12.32 -25.03
CA ALA A 696 -16.19 -13.33 -24.75
C ALA A 696 -15.35 -13.59 -26.01
N CYS A 697 -14.05 -13.45 -25.85
CA CYS A 697 -13.04 -13.82 -26.82
C CYS A 697 -12.31 -15.05 -26.32
N CYS A 698 -12.32 -16.13 -27.12
CA CYS A 698 -11.63 -17.37 -26.79
C CYS A 698 -10.31 -17.44 -27.55
N ALA A 699 -9.18 -17.30 -26.84
CA ALA A 699 -7.85 -17.46 -27.41
C ALA A 699 -7.02 -18.39 -26.52
N ALA A 700 -6.52 -19.50 -27.07
CA ALA A 700 -5.68 -20.48 -26.35
C ALA A 700 -6.27 -21.02 -25.02
N ASN A 701 -7.61 -21.19 -24.97
CA ASN A 701 -8.42 -21.61 -23.80
C ASN A 701 -8.64 -20.54 -22.72
N ASP A 702 -8.08 -19.34 -22.87
CA ASP A 702 -8.41 -18.21 -22.00
C ASP A 702 -9.59 -17.43 -22.57
N CYS A 703 -10.52 -17.08 -21.67
CA CYS A 703 -11.67 -16.24 -21.99
C CYS A 703 -11.44 -14.82 -21.45
N ALA A 704 -11.56 -13.83 -22.31
CA ALA A 704 -11.60 -12.42 -21.90
C ALA A 704 -12.72 -11.67 -22.63
N VAL A 705 -13.40 -10.77 -21.94
CA VAL A 705 -14.43 -9.91 -22.53
C VAL A 705 -13.75 -8.69 -23.15
N MET A 706 -13.78 -8.60 -24.49
CA MET A 706 -13.17 -7.50 -25.24
C MET A 706 -13.98 -7.23 -26.52
N THR A 707 -13.58 -6.27 -27.34
CA THR A 707 -14.28 -5.99 -28.60
C THR A 707 -13.99 -7.06 -29.66
N ALA A 708 -14.89 -7.23 -30.63
CA ALA A 708 -14.66 -8.16 -31.75
C ALA A 708 -13.36 -7.86 -32.52
N THR A 709 -12.97 -6.58 -32.58
CA THR A 709 -11.74 -6.12 -33.26
C THR A 709 -10.49 -6.51 -32.46
N GLU A 710 -10.50 -6.34 -31.15
CA GLU A 710 -9.40 -6.75 -30.27
C GLU A 710 -9.24 -8.27 -30.26
N CYS A 711 -10.34 -9.01 -30.22
CA CYS A 711 -10.34 -10.46 -30.26
C CYS A 711 -9.69 -11.01 -31.55
N ALA A 712 -10.04 -10.42 -32.70
CA ALA A 712 -9.40 -10.76 -33.96
C ALA A 712 -7.91 -10.35 -34.00
N GLY A 713 -7.53 -9.28 -33.30
CA GLY A 713 -6.15 -8.79 -33.20
C GLY A 713 -5.20 -9.75 -32.48
N ILE A 714 -5.73 -10.52 -31.52
CA ILE A 714 -4.99 -11.57 -30.80
C ILE A 714 -5.17 -12.97 -31.40
N GLY A 715 -5.93 -13.11 -32.49
CA GLY A 715 -6.21 -14.38 -33.15
C GLY A 715 -7.20 -15.28 -32.41
N GLY A 716 -8.05 -14.72 -31.54
CA GLY A 716 -9.11 -15.42 -30.81
C GLY A 716 -10.43 -15.51 -31.57
N ASP A 717 -11.28 -16.45 -31.14
CA ASP A 717 -12.63 -16.66 -31.66
C ASP A 717 -13.66 -15.92 -30.80
N TYR A 718 -14.29 -14.90 -31.39
CA TYR A 718 -15.26 -14.04 -30.72
C TYR A 718 -16.64 -14.70 -30.64
N GLN A 719 -17.17 -14.84 -29.42
CA GLN A 719 -18.41 -15.59 -29.15
C GLN A 719 -19.70 -14.76 -29.32
N GLY A 720 -19.57 -13.48 -29.73
CA GLY A 720 -20.67 -12.56 -30.01
C GLY A 720 -20.87 -11.50 -28.92
N ASN A 721 -21.60 -10.44 -29.24
CA ASN A 721 -21.79 -9.30 -28.33
C ASN A 721 -22.57 -9.72 -27.07
N ASN A 722 -22.17 -9.18 -25.91
CA ASN A 722 -22.72 -9.49 -24.58
C ASN A 722 -22.58 -10.97 -24.15
N SER A 723 -21.73 -11.75 -24.85
CA SER A 723 -21.30 -13.04 -24.32
C SER A 723 -20.31 -12.83 -23.17
N SER A 724 -20.45 -13.60 -22.09
CA SER A 724 -19.61 -13.49 -20.89
C SER A 724 -18.68 -14.68 -20.77
N CYS A 725 -17.56 -14.50 -20.07
CA CYS A 725 -16.68 -15.59 -19.66
C CYS A 725 -17.24 -16.44 -18.51
N ALA A 726 -18.37 -16.05 -17.92
CA ALA A 726 -19.10 -16.87 -16.97
C ALA A 726 -19.69 -18.11 -17.66
N GLY A 727 -19.46 -19.30 -17.08
CA GLY A 727 -19.98 -20.57 -17.58
C GLY A 727 -19.11 -21.24 -18.66
N ASP A 728 -17.81 -20.92 -18.70
CA ASP A 728 -16.82 -21.50 -19.63
C ASP A 728 -17.32 -21.62 -21.09
N PRO A 729 -17.52 -20.50 -21.78
CA PRO A 729 -17.89 -20.49 -23.19
C PRO A 729 -16.74 -20.98 -24.11
N CYS A 730 -15.51 -21.09 -23.59
CA CYS A 730 -14.32 -21.49 -24.34
C CYS A 730 -14.03 -23.00 -24.25
N GLY A 731 -14.85 -23.75 -23.52
CA GLY A 731 -14.85 -25.22 -23.49
C GLY A 731 -13.66 -25.83 -22.75
N GLY A 732 -13.02 -25.08 -21.84
CA GLY A 732 -12.08 -25.59 -20.86
C GLY A 732 -12.79 -25.78 -19.52
N GLY A 733 -13.51 -26.90 -19.37
CA GLY A 733 -14.38 -27.13 -18.21
C GLY A 733 -13.67 -26.99 -16.86
N ASP A 734 -14.44 -26.62 -15.83
CA ASP A 734 -13.99 -26.55 -14.44
C ASP A 734 -13.12 -27.77 -14.09
N PRO A 735 -12.02 -27.60 -13.33
CA PRO A 735 -11.15 -28.71 -12.99
C PRO A 735 -11.97 -29.85 -12.37
N THR A 736 -11.92 -31.01 -13.02
CA THR A 736 -12.64 -32.20 -12.55
C THR A 736 -11.74 -33.05 -11.65
N GLY A 737 -12.35 -33.75 -10.72
CA GLY A 737 -11.69 -34.57 -9.72
C GLY A 737 -12.57 -35.77 -9.35
N ALA A 738 -11.98 -36.74 -8.66
CA ALA A 738 -12.64 -37.93 -8.17
C ALA A 738 -13.70 -37.56 -7.13
N CYS A 739 -14.92 -38.02 -7.38
CA CYS A 739 -16.05 -37.87 -6.48
C CYS A 739 -16.43 -39.22 -5.88
N CYS A 740 -16.36 -39.32 -4.56
CA CYS A 740 -16.66 -40.54 -3.81
C CYS A 740 -18.06 -40.51 -3.22
N VAL A 741 -19.03 -41.19 -3.84
CA VAL A 741 -20.35 -41.43 -3.26
C VAL A 741 -20.39 -42.85 -2.69
N GLY A 742 -20.12 -42.99 -1.40
CA GLY A 742 -19.91 -44.31 -0.78
C GLY A 742 -18.60 -44.95 -1.28
N THR A 743 -18.65 -46.16 -1.84
CA THR A 743 -17.48 -46.85 -2.43
C THR A 743 -17.42 -46.71 -3.96
N SER A 744 -18.21 -45.82 -4.55
CA SER A 744 -18.27 -45.62 -6.01
C SER A 744 -17.65 -44.28 -6.35
N CYS A 745 -16.70 -44.30 -7.30
CA CYS A 745 -15.96 -43.13 -7.75
C CYS A 745 -16.40 -42.69 -9.15
N THR A 746 -16.66 -41.40 -9.34
CA THR A 746 -16.88 -40.77 -10.64
C THR A 746 -16.11 -39.47 -10.77
N THR A 747 -15.53 -39.15 -11.93
CA THR A 747 -14.83 -37.88 -12.15
C THR A 747 -15.83 -36.78 -12.53
N GLY A 748 -15.82 -35.65 -11.82
CA GLY A 748 -16.73 -34.53 -12.05
C GLY A 748 -16.22 -33.24 -11.38
N THR A 749 -16.98 -32.16 -11.44
CA THR A 749 -16.64 -30.93 -10.72
C THR A 749 -16.93 -31.10 -9.21
N GLU A 750 -16.32 -30.27 -8.36
CA GLU A 750 -16.61 -30.29 -6.91
C GLU A 750 -18.09 -30.02 -6.62
N ALA A 751 -18.69 -29.11 -7.39
CA ALA A 751 -20.10 -28.77 -7.31
C ALA A 751 -21.00 -29.97 -7.67
N ASP A 752 -20.70 -30.68 -8.76
CA ASP A 752 -21.43 -31.88 -9.15
C ASP A 752 -21.26 -33.01 -8.13
N CYS A 753 -20.07 -33.13 -7.53
CA CYS A 753 -19.80 -34.15 -6.53
C CYS A 753 -20.61 -33.93 -5.25
N SER A 754 -20.63 -32.69 -4.78
CA SER A 754 -21.38 -32.27 -3.60
C SER A 754 -22.89 -32.41 -3.84
N ALA A 755 -23.38 -32.04 -5.03
CA ALA A 755 -24.77 -32.22 -5.43
C ALA A 755 -25.19 -33.71 -5.51
N ALA A 756 -24.25 -34.61 -5.83
CA ALA A 756 -24.46 -36.06 -5.81
C ALA A 756 -24.36 -36.68 -4.39
N GLY A 757 -24.04 -35.89 -3.37
CA GLY A 757 -23.83 -36.35 -2.00
C GLY A 757 -22.53 -37.15 -1.83
N GLY A 758 -21.51 -36.86 -2.63
CA GLY A 758 -20.20 -37.49 -2.58
C GLY A 758 -19.13 -36.58 -1.97
N THR A 759 -18.01 -37.18 -1.58
CA THR A 759 -16.83 -36.48 -1.07
C THR A 759 -15.84 -36.25 -2.21
N TYR A 760 -15.58 -34.99 -2.53
CA TYR A 760 -14.65 -34.60 -3.57
C TYR A 760 -13.20 -34.73 -3.09
N GLN A 761 -12.33 -35.33 -3.90
CA GLN A 761 -10.94 -35.63 -3.51
C GLN A 761 -9.92 -34.59 -4.02
N GLY A 762 -10.40 -33.42 -4.47
CA GLY A 762 -9.57 -32.33 -4.99
C GLY A 762 -9.44 -32.29 -6.51
N ASN A 763 -8.98 -31.17 -7.04
CA ASN A 763 -8.85 -30.93 -8.48
C ASN A 763 -7.82 -31.88 -9.12
N ASN A 764 -8.14 -32.45 -10.29
CA ASN A 764 -7.35 -33.45 -11.01
C ASN A 764 -7.16 -34.80 -10.28
N SER A 765 -7.82 -35.02 -9.14
CA SER A 765 -7.83 -36.34 -8.49
C SER A 765 -8.53 -37.38 -9.37
N SER A 766 -8.01 -38.61 -9.36
CA SER A 766 -8.44 -39.66 -10.29
C SER A 766 -9.24 -40.76 -9.59
N CYS A 767 -10.22 -41.34 -10.28
CA CYS A 767 -10.91 -42.53 -9.80
C CYS A 767 -10.12 -43.83 -10.01
N ALA A 768 -8.93 -43.77 -10.60
CA ALA A 768 -8.01 -44.89 -10.62
C ALA A 768 -7.31 -44.98 -9.25
N GLY A 769 -7.33 -46.17 -8.63
CA GLY A 769 -6.71 -46.42 -7.32
C GLY A 769 -7.67 -46.65 -6.14
N ASP A 770 -8.99 -46.68 -6.36
CA ASP A 770 -10.02 -46.85 -5.30
C ASP A 770 -9.89 -45.84 -4.13
N PRO A 771 -9.89 -44.51 -4.42
CA PRO A 771 -9.78 -43.47 -3.38
C PRO A 771 -10.98 -43.45 -2.41
N CYS A 772 -12.08 -44.12 -2.77
CA CYS A 772 -13.30 -44.20 -1.99
C CYS A 772 -13.35 -45.44 -1.07
N GLY A 773 -12.31 -46.28 -1.11
CA GLY A 773 -12.18 -47.51 -0.35
C GLY A 773 -10.89 -47.53 0.44
N GLY A 774 -10.95 -47.13 1.72
CA GLY A 774 -9.79 -47.16 2.63
C GLY A 774 -9.07 -48.52 2.59
N GLY A 775 -7.86 -48.53 2.05
CA GLY A 775 -7.05 -49.71 1.86
C GLY A 775 -5.58 -49.40 2.01
N GLY A 776 -5.04 -49.59 3.21
CA GLY A 776 -3.59 -49.46 3.41
C GLY A 776 -3.09 -49.48 4.85
N GLY A 777 -3.92 -49.50 5.89
CA GLY A 777 -3.44 -49.60 7.28
C GLY A 777 -2.64 -48.40 7.80
N CYS A 778 -2.54 -47.32 7.01
CA CYS A 778 -1.94 -46.03 7.39
C CYS A 778 -2.99 -45.06 7.93
N GLU A 779 -2.54 -44.05 8.67
CA GLU A 779 -3.40 -42.99 9.20
C GLU A 779 -3.78 -41.98 8.11
N ALA A 780 -4.80 -41.15 8.36
CA ALA A 780 -5.25 -40.15 7.40
C ALA A 780 -4.13 -39.15 7.08
N GLY A 781 -3.90 -38.85 5.80
CA GLY A 781 -2.76 -38.05 5.34
C GLY A 781 -1.50 -38.87 5.03
N TRP A 782 -1.59 -40.21 5.06
CA TRP A 782 -0.48 -41.12 4.80
C TRP A 782 -0.87 -42.26 3.84
N THR A 783 0.00 -42.49 2.86
CA THR A 783 -0.17 -43.51 1.83
C THR A 783 0.87 -44.63 2.00
N ALA A 784 0.41 -45.88 1.88
CA ALA A 784 1.27 -47.05 1.94
C ALA A 784 1.95 -47.30 0.59
N ASP A 785 3.26 -47.55 0.59
CA ASP A 785 3.98 -48.07 -0.57
C ASP A 785 3.61 -49.56 -0.84
N CYS A 786 4.12 -50.14 -1.93
CA CYS A 786 3.83 -51.53 -2.29
C CYS A 786 4.39 -52.57 -1.28
N GLN A 787 5.22 -52.16 -0.31
CA GLN A 787 5.67 -52.99 0.82
C GLN A 787 4.81 -52.81 2.08
N GLY A 788 3.83 -51.90 2.06
CA GLY A 788 2.95 -51.56 3.18
C GLY A 788 3.56 -50.56 4.17
N THR A 789 4.56 -49.80 3.75
CA THR A 789 5.22 -48.75 4.55
C THR A 789 4.53 -47.42 4.32
N CYS A 790 4.11 -46.75 5.38
CA CYS A 790 3.39 -45.48 5.31
C CYS A 790 4.34 -44.29 5.14
N PHE A 791 4.03 -43.41 4.19
CA PHE A 791 4.67 -42.10 4.00
C PHE A 791 3.60 -40.99 3.93
N PRO A 792 3.91 -39.73 4.32
CA PRO A 792 2.94 -38.64 4.22
C PRO A 792 2.55 -38.37 2.77
N ASP A 793 1.29 -37.97 2.53
CA ASP A 793 0.76 -37.78 1.18
C ASP A 793 1.53 -36.74 0.37
N TYR A 794 2.00 -35.64 0.98
CA TYR A 794 2.82 -34.64 0.29
C TYR A 794 4.20 -35.17 -0.18
N VAL A 795 4.74 -36.20 0.49
CA VAL A 795 5.99 -36.86 0.08
C VAL A 795 5.71 -37.80 -1.08
N TYR A 796 4.56 -38.47 -1.04
CA TYR A 796 4.08 -39.34 -2.09
C TYR A 796 3.79 -38.57 -3.38
N GLU A 797 3.08 -37.45 -3.28
CA GLU A 797 2.73 -36.55 -4.40
C GLU A 797 3.94 -35.87 -5.04
N ALA A 798 4.97 -35.54 -4.25
CA ALA A 798 6.21 -34.98 -4.77
C ALA A 798 7.03 -35.98 -5.62
N TRP A 799 6.80 -37.28 -5.44
CA TRP A 799 7.52 -38.36 -6.12
C TRP A 799 6.73 -38.94 -7.31
N VAL A 800 5.40 -38.81 -7.33
CA VAL A 800 4.53 -39.25 -8.43
C VAL A 800 4.48 -38.23 -9.59
N GLY A 801 5.27 -37.15 -9.53
CA GLY A 801 5.19 -36.04 -10.49
C GLY A 801 6.52 -35.41 -10.91
N ASP A 802 7.66 -35.98 -10.55
CA ASP A 802 8.97 -35.37 -10.84
C ASP A 802 9.60 -35.81 -12.18
N GLY A 803 8.96 -36.77 -12.86
CA GLY A 803 9.36 -37.27 -14.18
C GLY A 803 10.53 -38.26 -14.16
N TYR A 804 10.88 -38.83 -12.99
CA TYR A 804 11.90 -39.86 -12.84
C TYR A 804 11.32 -41.16 -12.24
N CYS A 805 11.90 -42.30 -12.61
CA CYS A 805 11.47 -43.59 -12.06
C CYS A 805 12.25 -43.91 -10.78
N ASP A 806 11.59 -43.73 -9.63
CA ASP A 806 12.25 -43.70 -8.31
C ASP A 806 12.18 -45.02 -7.51
N ASP A 807 11.92 -46.12 -8.21
CA ASP A 807 11.69 -47.42 -7.60
C ASP A 807 12.96 -47.93 -6.86
N GLY A 808 12.92 -47.90 -5.52
CA GLY A 808 14.04 -48.29 -4.66
C GLY A 808 15.02 -47.17 -4.28
N ALA A 809 14.68 -45.90 -4.50
CA ALA A 809 15.47 -44.79 -4.00
C ALA A 809 15.35 -44.66 -2.47
N TYR A 810 16.49 -44.49 -1.79
CA TYR A 810 16.53 -44.26 -0.34
C TYR A 810 16.12 -42.82 -0.05
N ILE A 811 15.63 -42.57 1.16
CA ILE A 811 15.53 -41.21 1.72
C ILE A 811 16.85 -40.86 2.44
N PRO A 812 17.78 -40.08 1.85
CA PRO A 812 18.59 -39.13 2.60
C PRO A 812 17.76 -37.87 2.88
N ALA A 813 18.21 -37.07 3.84
CA ALA A 813 17.57 -35.86 4.36
C ALA A 813 17.34 -34.69 3.36
N ASP A 814 17.35 -34.95 2.05
CA ASP A 814 17.43 -33.93 0.99
C ASP A 814 16.07 -33.35 0.58
N ASN A 815 14.93 -33.95 0.98
CA ASN A 815 13.57 -33.40 0.75
C ASN A 815 12.89 -32.86 2.02
N GLY A 816 13.65 -32.56 3.08
CA GLY A 816 13.11 -31.88 4.27
C GLY A 816 12.08 -32.66 5.10
N CYS A 817 11.75 -33.91 4.74
CA CYS A 817 10.83 -34.73 5.53
C CYS A 817 11.51 -35.24 6.82
N THR A 818 11.30 -34.51 7.92
CA THR A 818 11.82 -34.91 9.24
C THR A 818 10.99 -36.02 9.91
N GLU A 819 9.79 -36.29 9.39
CA GLU A 819 8.80 -37.22 9.93
C GLU A 819 8.84 -38.61 9.26
N CYS A 820 9.60 -38.75 8.16
CA CYS A 820 9.68 -39.97 7.37
C CYS A 820 10.57 -41.06 8.02
N PRO A 821 10.30 -42.35 7.80
CA PRO A 821 11.16 -43.44 8.23
C PRO A 821 12.58 -43.35 7.64
N ALA A 822 13.58 -42.99 8.46
CA ALA A 822 14.95 -42.78 7.99
C ALA A 822 15.60 -44.08 7.45
N GLY A 823 16.14 -44.01 6.23
CA GLY A 823 16.87 -45.12 5.60
C GLY A 823 16.00 -46.25 5.04
N VAL A 824 14.69 -46.02 4.89
CA VAL A 824 13.76 -46.95 4.21
C VAL A 824 13.56 -46.46 2.78
N ALA A 825 13.61 -47.37 1.81
CA ALA A 825 13.37 -47.06 0.40
C ALA A 825 11.88 -47.21 0.08
N ILE A 826 11.36 -46.35 -0.78
CA ILE A 826 9.97 -46.36 -1.26
C ILE A 826 9.83 -47.25 -2.51
N TRP A 827 8.70 -47.95 -2.64
CA TRP A 827 8.44 -48.91 -3.72
C TRP A 827 7.05 -48.68 -4.32
N LEU A 828 6.98 -48.27 -5.60
CA LEU A 828 5.72 -47.80 -6.24
C LEU A 828 5.18 -48.75 -7.34
N ASN A 829 5.87 -49.86 -7.61
CA ASN A 829 5.64 -50.72 -8.78
C ASN A 829 4.50 -51.76 -8.72
N CYS A 830 3.32 -51.43 -8.18
CA CYS A 830 2.18 -52.36 -8.13
C CYS A 830 0.99 -51.94 -9.02
N ASP A 831 0.19 -52.92 -9.48
CA ASP A 831 -0.98 -52.78 -10.39
C ASP A 831 -2.05 -51.75 -9.92
N ALA A 832 -1.97 -51.25 -8.67
CA ALA A 832 -2.86 -50.22 -8.13
C ALA A 832 -2.45 -48.79 -8.50
N PHE A 833 -1.18 -48.56 -8.86
CA PHE A 833 -0.63 -47.26 -9.27
C PHE A 833 -0.44 -47.22 -10.79
N ASP A 834 -1.51 -47.64 -11.47
CA ASP A 834 -1.63 -47.94 -12.90
C ASP A 834 -1.07 -46.82 -13.80
N ASN A 835 0.26 -46.77 -13.99
CA ASN A 835 1.03 -45.94 -14.94
C ASN A 835 0.30 -44.63 -15.33
N ASP A 836 0.29 -43.66 -14.42
CA ASP A 836 -0.45 -42.40 -14.52
C ASP A 836 0.24 -41.38 -15.44
N GLY A 837 0.48 -41.76 -16.69
CA GLY A 837 0.66 -40.82 -17.80
C GLY A 837 1.89 -39.90 -17.77
N GLY A 838 2.73 -39.96 -16.73
CA GLY A 838 4.04 -39.28 -16.64
C GLY A 838 5.24 -40.22 -16.74
N ASP A 839 5.14 -41.42 -16.18
CA ASP A 839 6.35 -42.16 -15.76
C ASP A 839 6.72 -43.39 -16.59
N CYS A 840 6.09 -43.63 -17.74
CA CYS A 840 6.46 -44.80 -18.56
C CYS A 840 6.15 -44.75 -20.07
N ASP A 841 6.05 -43.58 -20.73
CA ASP A 841 6.01 -43.57 -22.21
C ASP A 841 7.37 -43.19 -22.82
N GLY A 842 8.21 -44.21 -22.93
CA GLY A 842 9.40 -44.27 -23.79
C GLY A 842 10.54 -43.36 -23.37
N ASP A 843 11.41 -43.88 -22.50
CA ASP A 843 12.75 -43.34 -22.21
C ASP A 843 13.38 -42.70 -23.48
N PRO A 844 13.84 -41.44 -23.44
CA PRO A 844 14.43 -40.79 -24.61
C PRO A 844 15.63 -41.61 -25.08
N THR A 845 15.54 -42.15 -26.30
CA THR A 845 16.58 -43.03 -26.85
C THR A 845 17.71 -42.23 -27.52
N GLY A 846 18.91 -42.80 -27.47
CA GLY A 846 20.12 -42.23 -28.03
C GLY A 846 21.06 -43.33 -28.53
N ALA A 847 22.14 -42.95 -29.19
CA ALA A 847 23.15 -43.89 -29.67
C ALA A 847 23.90 -44.53 -28.49
N CYS A 848 23.87 -45.85 -28.45
CA CYS A 848 24.63 -46.68 -27.54
C CYS A 848 25.74 -47.43 -28.28
N CYS A 849 26.99 -47.20 -27.90
CA CYS A 849 28.14 -47.85 -28.50
C CYS A 849 28.69 -48.96 -27.60
N VAL A 850 28.56 -50.23 -28.02
CA VAL A 850 29.15 -51.39 -27.36
C VAL A 850 30.24 -51.97 -28.28
N GLY A 851 31.51 -51.72 -27.95
CA GLY A 851 32.63 -52.12 -28.81
C GLY A 851 32.63 -51.39 -30.15
N THR A 852 32.46 -52.10 -31.27
CA THR A 852 32.36 -51.52 -32.63
C THR A 852 30.92 -51.52 -33.16
N SER A 853 29.93 -51.71 -32.29
CA SER A 853 28.52 -51.80 -32.66
C SER A 853 27.74 -50.66 -32.01
N CYS A 854 26.90 -49.99 -32.80
CA CYS A 854 26.04 -48.91 -32.33
C CYS A 854 24.57 -49.32 -32.48
N THR A 855 23.80 -49.17 -31.41
CA THR A 855 22.35 -49.41 -31.37
C THR A 855 21.65 -48.22 -30.73
N THR A 856 20.44 -47.89 -31.17
CA THR A 856 19.63 -46.87 -30.51
C THR A 856 18.85 -47.52 -29.37
N GLY A 857 18.96 -46.97 -28.16
CA GLY A 857 18.31 -47.49 -26.96
C GLY A 857 18.37 -46.47 -25.83
N THR A 858 17.87 -46.83 -24.66
CA THR A 858 17.88 -45.97 -23.47
C THR A 858 19.28 -45.94 -22.83
N GLU A 859 19.56 -44.96 -21.97
CA GLU A 859 20.84 -44.91 -21.24
C GLU A 859 21.02 -46.14 -20.33
N ALA A 860 19.92 -46.59 -19.72
CA ALA A 860 19.88 -47.78 -18.87
C ALA A 860 20.16 -49.06 -19.67
N ASP A 861 19.54 -49.24 -20.83
CA ASP A 861 19.81 -50.37 -21.73
C ASP A 861 21.26 -50.35 -22.22
N CYS A 862 21.80 -49.16 -22.51
CA CYS A 862 23.17 -49.01 -22.95
C CYS A 862 24.18 -49.42 -21.88
N SER A 863 23.92 -48.99 -20.64
CA SER A 863 24.73 -49.30 -19.48
C SER A 863 24.65 -50.79 -19.13
N ALA A 864 23.45 -51.39 -19.23
CA ALA A 864 23.24 -52.83 -19.02
C ALA A 864 23.95 -53.70 -20.08
N ALA A 865 24.07 -53.20 -21.31
CA ALA A 865 24.84 -53.84 -22.38
C ALA A 865 26.36 -53.60 -22.28
N GLY A 866 26.83 -52.81 -21.30
CA GLY A 866 28.24 -52.44 -21.14
C GLY A 866 28.75 -51.45 -22.19
N GLY A 867 27.85 -50.65 -22.77
CA GLY A 867 28.15 -49.64 -23.78
C GLY A 867 28.32 -48.23 -23.21
N THR A 868 28.63 -47.28 -24.08
CA THR A 868 28.73 -45.85 -23.76
C THR A 868 27.63 -45.09 -24.47
N TYR A 869 26.78 -44.42 -23.69
CA TYR A 869 25.65 -43.64 -24.17
C TYR A 869 26.08 -42.24 -24.61
N GLN A 870 25.61 -41.77 -25.77
CA GLN A 870 26.03 -40.50 -26.38
C GLN A 870 25.04 -39.33 -26.17
N GLY A 871 24.07 -39.51 -25.26
CA GLY A 871 23.04 -38.53 -24.96
C GLY A 871 21.76 -38.69 -25.79
N ASN A 872 20.68 -38.05 -25.34
CA ASN A 872 19.34 -38.22 -25.91
C ASN A 872 19.26 -37.68 -27.36
N ASN A 873 18.51 -38.37 -28.23
CA ASN A 873 18.36 -38.07 -29.66
C ASN A 873 19.66 -38.15 -30.50
N SER A 874 20.75 -38.68 -29.94
CA SER A 874 21.96 -39.00 -30.72
C SER A 874 21.73 -40.22 -31.62
N SER A 875 22.39 -40.26 -32.79
CA SER A 875 22.12 -41.27 -33.82
C SER A 875 23.35 -42.10 -34.18
N CYS A 876 23.14 -43.38 -34.49
CA CYS A 876 24.17 -44.28 -35.04
C CYS A 876 24.49 -44.03 -36.54
N ALA A 877 24.07 -42.90 -37.10
CA ALA A 877 24.16 -42.60 -38.54
C ALA A 877 25.52 -42.00 -38.98
N GLY A 878 26.44 -41.75 -38.03
CA GLY A 878 27.87 -41.50 -38.29
C GLY A 878 28.69 -42.58 -37.61
N ASP A 879 29.94 -42.81 -38.05
CA ASP A 879 30.90 -43.66 -37.33
C ASP A 879 31.23 -42.95 -36.00
N PRO A 880 30.67 -43.39 -34.85
CA PRO A 880 30.76 -42.67 -33.58
C PRO A 880 32.11 -42.90 -32.88
#